data_AF-A0A2M7BBP4-F1
#
_entry.id   AF-A0A2M7BBP4-F1
#
_cell.length_a   1.000
_cell.length_b   1.000
_cell.length_c   1.000
_cell.angle_alpha   90.00
_cell.angle_beta   90.00
_cell.angle_gamma   90.00
#
_symmetry.space_group_name_H-M   'P 1'
#
loop_
_entity.id
_entity.type
_entity.pdbx_description
1 polymer ?
#
loop_
_entity_poly.entity_id
_entity_poly.type
_entity_poly.pdbx_seq_one_letter_code
_entity_poly.pdbx_strand_id
1 'polypeptide(L)'
;MSAQKKNKFIYWFSEVGKEDVPLVGGKGANLGEMYNLGIPVPPGFIVSSSAYFHFIEVNNLRKQIEEFLKITDKNRPESYTAASEKIIKLLSSSPIPKEISQPAMLAYLKLGGIFKNTLVAVRSSATAEDLPEASFAGQQRTFLNVKGEANVVKAIRECWASLFEPRAIFYREEKGFDHFKVGLAIPVQKMIQSAVSGVMFTCDPVTGEKNRIVVDAVYGLGDYIVQGTVTPDHFVVDKNDFKILQKFISTQKIQLIKKDGVTRKYLVPKSRQNKQKMTDDEVIRVAKIGDRLHKHYFFPQDAEFAIDKKRKIFLVQTRPVTTLKEMAKFSESSPEAKEEKSAKKEIGEKKIILTGSAASPGLGWGKVVIVNSKKEIGKVKQGDILVTSMTTPDFVPAMKKVSAIVTDKGGLTSHAAIVSRELGVPCVVGTEKATKLLKNNQAITVDGTHGKVYLGGLTSKSKIIEPVNINLSHKETQMLKTATKIYVNLADYSLAEEVAKKNVEGIGLLRAEFIMAEIGVHPKKIIAEGKQREFIDNLAEKIGIFCRAFNPRPVVYRANDFKTNEYRNLKGGDLYEPKEASPLLGFRGAYRYIVDEKVFAMEIAAIKKVRNKMSLKNLWLMIPFVRTPEELLQVKKIVTSRGLTRSTSFQLWMMVEIPSNVILLEDFLKVGIDGVSIGSNDLTMLIMGTDRDNSEVASVFDERNPAVLWALEKTIKTCHQEGITCSICGQGPSEYPDLVEKLIEFGITSISVNPDAIERTREIIYNAEAKLVNKK
;
A
#
# COMPACT_ATOMS: atom_id res chain seq x y z
N MET A 1 1.21 32.76 1.12
CA MET A 1 -0.08 33.06 1.78
C MET A 1 -0.10 34.52 2.22
N SER A 2 -1.18 35.28 1.96
CA SER A 2 -1.29 36.67 2.39
C SER A 2 -1.47 36.79 3.92
N ALA A 3 -0.88 37.82 4.53
CA ALA A 3 -0.93 38.06 5.97
C ALA A 3 -2.35 38.20 6.55
N GLN A 4 -3.35 38.53 5.73
CA GLN A 4 -4.77 38.65 6.14
C GLN A 4 -5.45 37.31 6.48
N LYS A 5 -4.97 36.16 5.98
CA LYS A 5 -5.57 34.84 6.26
C LYS A 5 -5.23 34.28 7.66
N LYS A 6 -4.39 34.93 8.48
CA LYS A 6 -3.89 34.34 9.74
C LYS A 6 -4.82 34.45 10.96
N ASN A 7 -5.85 35.31 10.96
CA ASN A 7 -6.62 35.64 12.18
C ASN A 7 -8.12 35.25 12.16
N LYS A 8 -8.57 34.42 11.22
CA LYS A 8 -10.00 34.03 11.10
C LYS A 8 -10.19 32.54 11.39
N PHE A 9 -11.25 32.19 12.14
CA PHE A 9 -11.61 30.79 12.43
C PHE A 9 -12.63 30.18 11.47
N ILE A 10 -13.38 31.02 10.73
CA ILE A 10 -14.46 30.60 9.85
C ILE A 10 -14.18 31.05 8.42
N TYR A 11 -14.19 30.12 7.47
CA TYR A 11 -13.97 30.39 6.04
C TYR A 11 -15.15 29.88 5.22
N TRP A 12 -15.72 30.71 4.35
CA TRP A 12 -16.68 30.25 3.36
C TRP A 12 -15.99 29.42 2.29
N PHE A 13 -16.71 28.51 1.63
CA PHE A 13 -16.15 27.76 0.49
C PHE A 13 -15.59 28.69 -0.60
N SER A 14 -16.17 29.87 -0.77
CA SER A 14 -15.68 30.89 -1.71
C SER A 14 -14.34 31.55 -1.32
N GLU A 15 -13.85 31.34 -0.09
CA GLU A 15 -12.63 31.98 0.44
C GLU A 15 -11.39 31.05 0.40
N VAL A 16 -11.58 29.77 0.05
CA VAL A 16 -10.53 28.74 0.13
C VAL A 16 -10.45 27.90 -1.13
N GLY A 17 -9.28 27.30 -1.37
CA GLY A 17 -9.05 26.37 -2.48
C GLY A 17 -8.04 25.29 -2.11
N LYS A 18 -7.56 24.56 -3.12
CA LYS A 18 -6.64 23.42 -2.94
C LYS A 18 -5.33 23.73 -2.19
N GLU A 19 -4.88 24.98 -2.19
CA GLU A 19 -3.64 25.41 -1.49
C GLU A 19 -3.84 25.62 0.02
N ASP A 20 -5.09 25.62 0.50
CA ASP A 20 -5.44 25.90 1.90
C ASP A 20 -5.59 24.61 2.75
N VAL A 21 -5.13 23.45 2.27
CA VAL A 21 -5.21 22.14 2.98
C VAL A 21 -4.73 22.20 4.44
N PRO A 22 -3.59 22.85 4.79
CA PRO A 22 -3.17 22.95 6.19
C PRO A 22 -4.17 23.69 7.10
N LEU A 23 -4.98 24.57 6.52
CA LEU A 23 -5.94 25.42 7.23
C LEU A 23 -7.35 24.80 7.31
N VAL A 24 -7.81 24.15 6.23
CA VAL A 24 -9.20 23.65 6.11
C VAL A 24 -9.31 22.13 5.91
N GLY A 25 -8.19 21.42 5.97
CA GLY A 25 -8.13 19.99 5.66
C GLY A 25 -8.42 19.71 4.18
N GLY A 26 -8.19 18.47 3.76
CA GLY A 26 -8.28 18.12 2.35
C GLY A 26 -9.71 18.18 1.79
N LYS A 27 -10.72 17.71 2.53
CA LYS A 27 -12.14 17.84 2.11
C LYS A 27 -12.58 19.31 2.02
N GLY A 28 -12.21 20.13 3.00
CA GLY A 28 -12.53 21.55 3.02
C GLY A 28 -11.92 22.29 1.84
N ALA A 29 -10.65 22.01 1.53
CA ALA A 29 -9.94 22.56 0.39
C ALA A 29 -10.60 22.16 -0.94
N ASN A 30 -10.94 20.88 -1.11
CA ASN A 30 -11.63 20.38 -2.31
C ASN A 30 -13.04 20.94 -2.48
N LEU A 31 -13.79 21.14 -1.38
CA LEU A 31 -15.09 21.80 -1.42
C LEU A 31 -14.99 23.25 -1.89
N GLY A 32 -14.00 23.99 -1.40
CA GLY A 32 -13.73 25.35 -1.85
C GLY A 32 -13.31 25.42 -3.31
N GLU A 33 -12.38 24.55 -3.72
CA GLU A 33 -11.91 24.45 -5.11
C GLU A 33 -13.06 24.19 -6.08
N MET A 34 -13.92 23.19 -5.80
CA MET A 34 -15.09 22.89 -6.62
C MET A 34 -16.10 24.05 -6.65
N TYR A 35 -16.33 24.71 -5.50
CA TYR A 35 -17.26 25.84 -5.41
C TYR A 35 -16.78 27.02 -6.27
N ASN A 36 -15.49 27.34 -6.22
CA ASN A 36 -14.88 28.40 -7.02
C ASN A 36 -14.79 28.07 -8.51
N LEU A 37 -14.74 26.78 -8.87
CA LEU A 37 -14.83 26.30 -10.26
C LEU A 37 -16.26 26.41 -10.84
N GLY A 38 -17.26 26.78 -10.04
CA GLY A 38 -18.66 26.84 -10.48
C GLY A 38 -19.29 25.47 -10.68
N ILE A 39 -18.76 24.43 -10.01
CA ILE A 39 -19.45 23.14 -9.87
C ILE A 39 -20.60 23.34 -8.88
N PRO A 40 -21.77 22.70 -9.08
CA PRO A 40 -22.93 22.86 -8.20
C PRO A 40 -22.68 22.21 -6.84
N VAL A 41 -21.91 22.86 -5.99
CA VAL A 41 -21.64 22.44 -4.61
C VAL A 41 -22.65 23.13 -3.68
N PRO A 42 -23.30 22.41 -2.75
CA PRO A 42 -24.15 23.05 -1.76
C PRO A 42 -23.33 24.06 -0.95
N PRO A 43 -23.82 25.28 -0.71
CA PRO A 43 -23.06 26.31 -0.02
C PRO A 43 -22.76 25.89 1.41
N GLY A 44 -21.68 26.43 1.97
CA GLY A 44 -21.22 26.10 3.31
C GLY A 44 -20.02 26.95 3.74
N PHE A 45 -19.60 26.69 4.96
CA PHE A 45 -18.42 27.29 5.58
C PHE A 45 -17.60 26.21 6.29
N ILE A 46 -16.40 26.55 6.71
CA ILE A 46 -15.43 25.66 7.33
C ILE A 46 -14.94 26.31 8.61
N VAL A 47 -15.00 25.56 9.70
CA VAL A 47 -14.27 25.89 10.93
C VAL A 47 -12.84 25.39 10.75
N SER A 48 -11.86 26.28 10.82
CA SER A 48 -10.47 25.95 10.46
C SER A 48 -9.79 25.02 11.48
N SER A 49 -8.69 24.39 11.06
CA SER A 49 -7.80 23.63 11.94
C SER A 49 -7.21 24.51 13.06
N SER A 50 -7.00 25.80 12.82
CA SER A 50 -6.57 26.76 13.84
C SER A 50 -7.59 26.92 14.97
N ALA A 51 -8.89 26.81 14.69
CA ALA A 51 -9.92 26.86 15.71
C ALA A 51 -9.86 25.65 16.65
N TYR A 52 -9.52 24.47 16.11
CA TYR A 52 -9.28 23.27 16.91
C TYR A 52 -8.09 23.47 17.87
N PHE A 53 -6.95 23.93 17.37
CA PHE A 53 -5.78 24.18 18.22
C PHE A 53 -6.06 25.23 19.30
N HIS A 54 -6.75 26.30 18.95
CA HIS A 54 -7.16 27.32 19.91
C HIS A 54 -8.11 26.77 20.99
N PHE A 55 -9.06 25.90 20.62
CA PHE A 55 -9.93 25.22 21.57
C PHE A 55 -9.16 24.33 22.56
N ILE A 56 -8.14 23.59 22.10
CA ILE A 56 -7.28 22.77 22.96
C ILE A 56 -6.45 23.64 23.92
N GLU A 57 -5.93 24.77 23.44
CA GLU A 57 -5.08 25.69 24.19
C GLU A 57 -5.86 26.42 25.30
N VAL A 58 -6.96 27.10 24.97
CA VAL A 58 -7.75 27.90 25.93
C VAL A 58 -8.31 27.04 27.07
N ASN A 59 -8.65 25.78 26.78
CA ASN A 59 -9.16 24.85 27.77
C ASN A 59 -8.06 24.06 28.50
N ASN A 60 -6.77 24.30 28.21
CA ASN A 60 -5.63 23.59 28.80
C ASN A 60 -5.73 22.05 28.68
N LEU A 61 -6.24 21.54 27.55
CA LEU A 61 -6.57 20.13 27.40
C LEU A 61 -5.35 19.26 27.07
N ARG A 62 -4.28 19.86 26.56
CA ARG A 62 -3.10 19.14 26.06
C ARG A 62 -2.51 18.18 27.10
N LYS A 63 -2.22 18.67 28.31
CA LYS A 63 -1.60 17.86 29.38
C LYS A 63 -2.48 16.67 29.78
N GLN A 64 -3.78 16.89 29.92
CA GLN A 64 -4.72 15.83 30.29
C GLN A 64 -4.85 14.76 29.20
N ILE A 65 -4.87 15.18 27.93
CA ILE A 65 -4.88 14.25 26.79
C ILE A 65 -3.58 13.43 26.75
N GLU A 66 -2.41 14.06 26.95
CA GLU A 66 -1.12 13.36 27.03
C GLU A 66 -1.10 12.32 28.15
N GLU A 67 -1.65 12.63 29.34
CA GLU A 67 -1.77 11.68 30.44
C GLU A 67 -2.66 10.48 30.12
N PHE A 68 -3.80 10.71 29.46
CA PHE A 68 -4.67 9.63 29.01
C PHE A 68 -4.09 8.84 27.83
N LEU A 69 -3.19 9.41 27.04
CA LEU A 69 -2.48 8.67 26.00
C LEU A 69 -1.33 7.84 26.58
N LYS A 70 -0.69 8.23 27.69
CA LYS A 70 0.38 7.41 28.32
C LYS A 70 -0.07 6.01 28.75
N ILE A 71 -1.37 5.79 28.95
CA ILE A 71 -1.90 4.47 29.32
C ILE A 71 -2.18 3.57 28.11
N THR A 72 -2.06 4.08 26.87
CA THR A 72 -2.23 3.27 25.66
C THR A 72 -1.04 2.33 25.50
N ASP A 73 -1.33 1.14 25.02
CA ASP A 73 -0.37 0.06 24.86
C ASP A 73 -0.75 -0.74 23.63
N LYS A 74 0.16 -0.76 22.64
CA LYS A 74 0.00 -1.45 21.35
C LYS A 74 -0.30 -2.94 21.51
N ASN A 75 0.08 -3.55 22.63
CA ASN A 75 -0.15 -4.96 22.93
C ASN A 75 -1.49 -5.24 23.64
N ARG A 76 -2.22 -4.18 24.06
CA ARG A 76 -3.53 -4.28 24.73
C ARG A 76 -4.54 -3.38 24.04
N PRO A 77 -5.26 -3.85 23.00
CA PRO A 77 -6.25 -3.04 22.25
C PRO A 77 -7.32 -2.36 23.13
N GLU A 78 -7.69 -2.98 24.25
CA GLU A 78 -8.58 -2.41 25.28
C GLU A 78 -8.07 -1.10 25.90
N SER A 79 -6.74 -0.90 25.97
CA SER A 79 -6.13 0.33 26.51
C SER A 79 -6.47 1.57 25.68
N TYR A 80 -6.50 1.44 24.35
CA TYR A 80 -6.93 2.50 23.42
C TYR A 80 -8.38 2.89 23.60
N THR A 81 -9.22 1.89 23.91
CA THR A 81 -10.65 2.14 24.16
C THR A 81 -10.82 2.95 25.44
N ALA A 82 -10.15 2.55 26.52
CA ALA A 82 -10.19 3.26 27.80
C ALA A 82 -9.63 4.69 27.72
N ALA A 83 -8.51 4.89 27.01
CA ALA A 83 -7.93 6.21 26.75
C ALA A 83 -8.89 7.09 25.92
N SER A 84 -9.43 6.53 24.83
CA SER A 84 -10.36 7.21 23.95
C SER A 84 -11.62 7.69 24.68
N GLU A 85 -12.25 6.85 25.49
CA GLU A 85 -13.45 7.22 26.24
C GLU A 85 -13.22 8.41 27.18
N LYS A 86 -12.06 8.43 27.87
CA LYS A 86 -11.68 9.55 28.74
C LYS A 86 -11.45 10.83 27.94
N ILE A 87 -10.71 10.75 26.84
CA ILE A 87 -10.40 11.92 25.98
C ILE A 87 -11.66 12.46 25.31
N ILE A 88 -12.52 11.60 24.76
CA ILE A 88 -13.79 12.00 24.15
C ILE A 88 -14.68 12.70 25.18
N LYS A 89 -14.80 12.14 26.39
CA LYS A 89 -15.57 12.77 27.48
C LYS A 89 -15.03 14.15 27.86
N LEU A 90 -13.70 14.28 27.95
CA LEU A 90 -13.02 15.55 28.21
C LEU A 90 -13.33 16.59 27.11
N LEU A 91 -13.17 16.22 25.84
CA LEU A 91 -13.41 17.11 24.71
C LEU A 91 -14.89 17.50 24.57
N SER A 92 -15.82 16.56 24.71
CA SER A 92 -17.25 16.81 24.60
C SER A 92 -17.80 17.69 25.73
N SER A 93 -17.18 17.66 26.92
CA SER A 93 -17.58 18.51 28.06
C SER A 93 -16.93 19.89 28.06
N SER A 94 -15.83 20.09 27.34
CA SER A 94 -15.10 21.36 27.31
C SER A 94 -15.85 22.45 26.53
N PRO A 95 -15.90 23.70 27.04
CA PRO A 95 -16.59 24.80 26.37
C PRO A 95 -15.85 25.24 25.10
N ILE A 96 -16.60 25.53 24.04
CA ILE A 96 -16.03 26.14 22.83
C ILE A 96 -15.90 27.65 23.08
N PRO A 97 -14.72 28.25 22.89
CA PRO A 97 -14.50 29.69 23.03
C PRO A 97 -15.52 30.53 22.26
N LYS A 98 -15.90 31.70 22.80
CA LYS A 98 -16.92 32.57 22.18
C LYS A 98 -16.46 33.08 20.81
N GLU A 99 -15.16 33.27 20.67
CA GLU A 99 -14.42 33.68 19.48
C GLU A 99 -14.58 32.67 18.32
N ILE A 100 -14.90 31.41 18.62
CA ILE A 100 -15.19 30.38 17.61
C ILE A 100 -16.70 30.14 17.48
N SER A 101 -17.39 29.97 18.61
CA SER A 101 -18.80 29.60 18.62
C SER A 101 -19.70 30.69 18.05
N GLN A 102 -19.50 31.97 18.40
CA GLN A 102 -20.33 33.06 17.86
C GLN A 102 -20.18 33.22 16.34
N PRO A 103 -18.96 33.27 15.76
CA PRO A 103 -18.82 33.31 14.30
C PRO A 103 -19.41 32.08 13.60
N ALA A 104 -19.31 30.87 14.18
CA ALA A 104 -19.92 29.67 13.62
C ALA A 104 -21.45 29.74 13.61
N MET A 105 -22.07 30.24 14.69
CA MET A 105 -23.52 30.44 14.78
C MET A 105 -24.00 31.49 13.78
N LEU A 106 -23.28 32.62 13.65
CA LEU A 106 -23.57 33.67 12.67
C LEU A 106 -23.43 33.16 11.23
N ALA A 107 -22.40 32.38 10.93
CA ALA A 107 -22.21 31.76 9.62
C ALA A 107 -23.34 30.78 9.29
N TYR A 108 -23.78 29.97 10.25
CA TYR A 108 -24.94 29.09 10.09
C TYR A 108 -26.24 29.87 9.81
N LEU A 109 -26.50 30.95 10.55
CA LEU A 109 -27.65 31.82 10.31
C LEU A 109 -27.61 32.44 8.92
N LYS A 110 -26.45 32.95 8.51
CA LYS A 110 -26.23 33.50 7.17
C LYS A 110 -26.45 32.44 6.08
N LEU A 111 -26.00 31.20 6.30
CA LEU A 111 -26.21 30.08 5.38
C LEU A 111 -27.70 29.70 5.24
N GLY A 112 -28.50 29.92 6.29
CA GLY A 112 -29.94 29.73 6.27
C GLY A 112 -30.72 30.79 5.47
N GLY A 113 -30.17 32.01 5.37
CA GLY A 113 -30.83 33.15 4.74
C GLY A 113 -32.17 33.48 5.43
N ILE A 114 -33.20 33.79 4.63
CA ILE A 114 -34.57 34.11 5.11
C ILE A 114 -35.14 32.94 5.95
N PHE A 115 -34.74 31.70 5.63
CA PHE A 115 -35.17 30.50 6.34
C PHE A 115 -34.17 30.18 7.46
N LYS A 116 -34.39 30.74 8.66
CA LYS A 116 -33.56 30.60 9.88
C LYS A 116 -33.43 29.16 10.45
N ASN A 117 -33.71 28.13 9.65
CA ASN A 117 -33.87 26.74 10.06
C ASN A 117 -33.30 25.73 9.04
N THR A 118 -32.22 26.10 8.35
CA THR A 118 -31.59 25.24 7.32
C THR A 118 -30.92 24.03 7.95
N LEU A 119 -31.08 22.87 7.32
CA LEU A 119 -30.38 21.64 7.70
C LEU A 119 -28.98 21.66 7.13
N VAL A 120 -28.00 21.26 7.94
CA VAL A 120 -26.59 21.16 7.51
C VAL A 120 -26.01 19.79 7.80
N ALA A 121 -25.02 19.41 7.00
CA ALA A 121 -24.08 18.34 7.28
C ALA A 121 -22.84 18.95 7.93
N VAL A 122 -22.40 18.38 9.05
CA VAL A 122 -21.16 18.76 9.75
C VAL A 122 -20.20 17.59 9.61
N ARG A 123 -19.08 17.82 8.93
CA ARG A 123 -18.12 16.77 8.54
C ARG A 123 -16.75 17.06 9.11
N SER A 124 -15.98 16.01 9.37
CA SER A 124 -14.57 16.11 9.68
C SER A 124 -13.74 16.25 8.39
N SER A 125 -12.69 17.07 8.45
CA SER A 125 -11.71 17.30 7.39
C SER A 125 -10.33 17.41 8.02
N ALA A 126 -9.59 16.31 8.12
CA ALA A 126 -8.26 16.36 8.74
C ALA A 126 -7.22 16.93 7.77
N THR A 127 -6.21 17.61 8.32
CA THR A 127 -5.08 18.14 7.55
C THR A 127 -4.20 17.04 6.93
N ALA A 128 -4.33 15.81 7.42
CA ALA A 128 -3.62 14.62 6.94
C ALA A 128 -4.55 13.58 6.26
N GLU A 129 -5.85 13.88 6.08
CA GLU A 129 -6.86 12.91 5.61
C GLU A 129 -6.67 12.46 4.14
N ASP A 130 -6.07 13.32 3.32
CA ASP A 130 -5.91 13.14 1.87
C ASP A 130 -4.43 13.01 1.44
N LEU A 131 -3.54 12.61 2.36
CA LEU A 131 -2.17 12.26 1.99
C LEU A 131 -2.18 10.97 1.14
N PRO A 132 -1.39 10.86 0.05
CA PRO A 132 -1.35 9.69 -0.83
C PRO A 132 -1.10 8.35 -0.12
N GLU A 133 -0.47 8.39 1.06
CA GLU A 133 -0.05 7.25 1.87
C GLU A 133 -0.96 6.98 3.08
N ALA A 134 -1.97 7.82 3.33
CA ALA A 134 -2.85 7.74 4.51
C ALA A 134 -4.32 7.98 4.13
N SER A 135 -5.05 6.89 3.88
CA SER A 135 -6.50 6.93 3.69
C SER A 135 -7.20 6.75 5.05
N PHE A 136 -7.65 7.85 5.67
CA PHE A 136 -8.49 7.81 6.88
C PHE A 136 -9.98 7.52 6.57
N ALA A 137 -10.26 6.91 5.41
CA ALA A 137 -11.61 6.73 4.91
C ALA A 137 -12.52 6.01 5.92
N GLY A 138 -13.64 6.65 6.25
CA GLY A 138 -14.69 6.08 7.10
C GLY A 138 -14.37 5.99 8.60
N GLN A 139 -13.26 6.57 9.07
CA GLN A 139 -12.87 6.52 10.48
C GLN A 139 -13.38 7.69 11.34
N GLN A 140 -13.88 8.77 10.72
CA GLN A 140 -14.24 10.01 11.43
C GLN A 140 -15.74 10.33 11.29
N ARG A 141 -16.30 11.06 12.27
CA ARG A 141 -17.75 11.28 12.36
C ARG A 141 -18.27 12.33 11.38
N THR A 142 -19.40 12.00 10.76
CA THR A 142 -20.24 12.93 9.99
C THR A 142 -21.62 13.02 10.64
N PHE A 143 -22.10 14.24 10.85
CA PHE A 143 -23.45 14.49 11.37
C PHE A 143 -24.34 15.05 10.27
N LEU A 144 -25.39 14.32 9.92
CA LEU A 144 -26.35 14.74 8.90
C LEU A 144 -27.58 15.38 9.53
N ASN A 145 -28.22 16.29 8.80
CA ASN A 145 -29.48 16.93 9.20
C ASN A 145 -29.43 17.70 10.52
N VAL A 146 -28.28 18.28 10.85
CA VAL A 146 -28.11 19.14 12.02
C VAL A 146 -28.93 20.42 11.83
N LYS A 147 -29.68 20.82 12.86
CA LYS A 147 -30.58 21.97 12.84
C LYS A 147 -30.37 22.81 14.11
N GLY A 148 -30.24 24.12 13.96
CA GLY A 148 -30.10 25.07 15.05
C GLY A 148 -28.64 25.34 15.41
N GLU A 149 -28.37 26.59 15.77
CA GLU A 149 -27.07 27.18 16.06
C GLU A 149 -26.33 26.37 17.14
N ALA A 150 -27.02 26.08 18.26
CA ALA A 150 -26.46 25.32 19.36
C ALA A 150 -26.09 23.88 18.97
N ASN A 151 -26.90 23.25 18.12
CA ASN A 151 -26.62 21.88 17.64
C ASN A 151 -25.47 21.84 16.65
N VAL A 152 -25.26 22.90 15.86
CA VAL A 152 -24.08 23.03 14.99
C VAL A 152 -22.81 23.15 15.84
N VAL A 153 -22.80 24.00 16.86
CA VAL A 153 -21.67 24.12 17.79
C VAL A 153 -21.40 22.80 18.52
N LYS A 154 -22.46 22.09 18.94
CA LYS A 154 -22.33 20.74 19.51
C LYS A 154 -21.70 19.76 18.51
N ALA A 155 -22.17 19.73 17.26
CA ALA A 155 -21.64 18.84 16.24
C ALA A 155 -20.16 19.14 15.90
N ILE A 156 -19.76 20.41 15.89
CA ILE A 156 -18.35 20.82 15.74
C ILE A 156 -17.49 20.19 16.84
N ARG A 157 -17.93 20.29 18.10
CA ARG A 157 -17.25 19.69 19.25
C ARG A 157 -17.10 18.18 19.12
N GLU A 158 -18.19 17.50 18.74
CA GLU A 158 -18.22 16.06 18.57
C GLU A 158 -17.34 15.59 17.40
N CYS A 159 -17.22 16.38 16.33
CA CYS A 159 -16.24 16.12 15.27
C CYS A 159 -14.81 16.23 15.79
N TRP A 160 -14.46 17.24 16.59
CA TRP A 160 -13.12 17.33 17.21
C TRP A 160 -12.85 16.16 18.15
N ALA A 161 -13.84 15.74 18.95
CA ALA A 161 -13.73 14.56 19.80
C ALA A 161 -13.47 13.29 18.97
N SER A 162 -14.05 13.18 17.77
CA SER A 162 -13.86 12.01 16.90
C SER A 162 -12.43 11.82 16.42
N LEU A 163 -11.58 12.86 16.50
CA LEU A 163 -10.14 12.71 16.23
C LEU A 163 -9.52 11.68 17.19
N PHE A 164 -10.07 11.50 18.39
CA PHE A 164 -9.55 10.59 19.42
C PHE A 164 -10.40 9.32 19.58
N GLU A 165 -11.13 8.88 18.55
CA GLU A 165 -11.70 7.52 18.55
C GLU A 165 -10.60 6.45 18.62
N PRO A 166 -10.86 5.24 19.17
CA PRO A 166 -9.81 4.28 19.49
C PRO A 166 -8.94 3.92 18.27
N ARG A 167 -9.59 3.75 17.11
CA ARG A 167 -8.93 3.46 15.83
C ARG A 167 -8.05 4.61 15.35
N ALA A 168 -8.50 5.85 15.54
CA ALA A 168 -7.77 7.03 15.12
C ALA A 168 -6.55 7.29 16.03
N ILE A 169 -6.66 6.99 17.33
CA ILE A 169 -5.51 7.01 18.26
C ILE A 169 -4.50 5.93 17.85
N PHE A 170 -4.94 4.68 17.74
CA PHE A 170 -4.09 3.55 17.36
C PHE A 170 -3.35 3.82 16.05
N TYR A 171 -4.06 4.25 15.00
CA TYR A 171 -3.46 4.53 13.70
C TYR A 171 -2.38 5.62 13.75
N ARG A 172 -2.61 6.70 14.52
CA ARG A 172 -1.60 7.76 14.66
C ARG A 172 -0.38 7.28 15.42
N GLU A 173 -0.55 6.50 16.49
CA GLU A 173 0.57 5.92 17.21
C GLU A 173 1.33 4.85 16.38
N GLU A 174 0.63 4.09 15.55
CA GLU A 174 1.21 3.12 14.63
C GLU A 174 2.07 3.81 13.56
N LYS A 175 1.58 4.93 13.01
CA LYS A 175 2.27 5.73 11.99
C LYS A 175 3.28 6.75 12.56
N GLY A 176 3.42 6.83 13.88
CA GLY A 176 4.30 7.81 14.54
C GLY A 176 3.86 9.27 14.36
N PHE A 177 2.57 9.52 14.08
CA PHE A 177 2.05 10.87 13.95
C PHE A 177 1.82 11.51 15.32
N ASP A 178 2.38 12.70 15.51
CA ASP A 178 2.12 13.53 16.69
C ASP A 178 0.62 13.92 16.76
N HIS A 179 -0.05 13.50 17.83
CA HIS A 179 -1.47 13.76 18.10
C HIS A 179 -1.82 15.26 18.13
N PHE A 180 -0.84 16.13 18.38
CA PHE A 180 -1.02 17.57 18.48
C PHE A 180 -0.53 18.34 17.25
N LYS A 181 0.04 17.66 16.24
CA LYS A 181 0.35 18.28 14.94
C LYS A 181 -0.77 18.08 13.92
N VAL A 182 -1.63 17.08 14.12
CA VAL A 182 -2.79 16.83 13.26
C VAL A 182 -3.96 17.71 13.71
N GLY A 183 -4.34 18.67 12.87
CA GLY A 183 -5.49 19.52 13.08
C GLY A 183 -6.73 18.97 12.39
N LEU A 184 -7.91 19.25 12.94
CA LEU A 184 -9.20 18.88 12.33
C LEU A 184 -10.03 20.12 12.01
N ALA A 185 -10.19 20.39 10.71
CA ALA A 185 -11.14 21.37 10.21
C ALA A 185 -12.53 20.74 10.06
N ILE A 186 -13.57 21.56 10.17
CA ILE A 186 -14.97 21.11 10.16
C ILE A 186 -15.76 21.84 9.07
N PRO A 187 -15.92 21.25 7.87
CA PRO A 187 -16.88 21.73 6.89
C PRO A 187 -18.33 21.59 7.39
N VAL A 188 -19.06 22.70 7.36
CA VAL A 188 -20.50 22.82 7.62
C VAL A 188 -21.18 23.17 6.31
N GLN A 189 -21.80 22.17 5.68
CA GLN A 189 -22.39 22.27 4.36
C GLN A 189 -23.91 22.20 4.41
N LYS A 190 -24.62 22.99 3.59
CA LYS A 190 -26.07 22.89 3.46
C LYS A 190 -26.49 21.48 3.02
N MET A 191 -27.42 20.89 3.75
CA MET A 191 -27.85 19.51 3.52
C MET A 191 -28.80 19.42 2.32
N ILE A 192 -28.47 18.55 1.38
CA ILE A 192 -29.37 18.20 0.28
C ILE A 192 -30.24 17.01 0.70
N GLN A 193 -31.56 17.20 0.70
CA GLN A 193 -32.52 16.11 0.91
C GLN A 193 -32.65 15.32 -0.40
N SER A 194 -31.69 14.43 -0.64
CA SER A 194 -31.60 13.70 -1.88
C SER A 194 -32.75 12.71 -2.05
N ALA A 195 -33.37 12.75 -3.23
CA ALA A 195 -34.20 11.65 -3.72
C ALA A 195 -33.32 10.49 -4.17
N VAL A 196 -32.17 10.82 -4.76
CA VAL A 196 -31.15 9.89 -5.24
C VAL A 196 -29.78 10.46 -4.90
N SER A 197 -28.86 9.63 -4.48
CA SER A 197 -27.47 10.00 -4.22
C SER A 197 -26.56 8.94 -4.81
N GLY A 198 -25.29 9.26 -4.99
CA GLY A 198 -24.38 8.34 -5.64
C GLY A 198 -22.92 8.73 -5.55
N VAL A 199 -22.11 7.89 -6.16
CA VAL A 199 -20.66 8.07 -6.30
C VAL A 199 -20.33 8.00 -7.79
N MET A 200 -19.37 8.79 -8.21
CA MET A 200 -18.92 8.87 -9.59
C MET A 200 -17.40 8.79 -9.63
N PHE A 201 -16.89 7.91 -10.49
CA PHE A 201 -15.47 7.84 -10.80
C PHE A 201 -15.25 8.37 -12.21
N THR A 202 -14.32 9.29 -12.37
CA THR A 202 -13.97 9.88 -13.68
C THR A 202 -12.97 9.02 -14.47
N CYS A 203 -12.97 7.73 -14.19
CA CYS A 203 -12.29 6.63 -14.86
C CYS A 203 -13.05 5.36 -14.44
N ASP A 204 -12.80 4.24 -15.09
CA ASP A 204 -13.20 2.96 -14.53
C ASP A 204 -12.26 2.58 -13.37
N PRO A 205 -12.74 2.49 -12.12
CA PRO A 205 -11.90 2.18 -10.96
C PRO A 205 -11.60 0.68 -10.84
N VAL A 206 -12.11 -0.16 -11.76
CA VAL A 206 -11.91 -1.61 -11.83
C VAL A 206 -10.97 -1.97 -12.97
N THR A 207 -11.14 -1.38 -14.15
CA THR A 207 -10.27 -1.67 -15.32
C THR A 207 -9.14 -0.65 -15.49
N GLY A 208 -9.22 0.51 -14.83
CA GLY A 208 -8.29 1.61 -15.03
C GLY A 208 -8.54 2.41 -16.31
N GLU A 209 -9.56 2.06 -17.12
CA GLU A 209 -9.87 2.74 -18.37
C GLU A 209 -10.20 4.21 -18.13
N LYS A 210 -9.31 5.10 -18.60
CA LYS A 210 -9.42 6.55 -18.40
C LYS A 210 -10.49 7.20 -19.27
N ASN A 211 -10.94 6.53 -20.34
CA ASN A 211 -11.98 7.03 -21.25
C ASN A 211 -13.42 6.71 -20.78
N ARG A 212 -13.57 6.11 -19.60
CA ARG A 212 -14.88 5.81 -19.00
C ARG A 212 -15.18 6.72 -17.82
N ILE A 213 -16.46 6.94 -17.56
CA ILE A 213 -16.97 7.49 -16.30
C ILE A 213 -17.94 6.47 -15.74
N VAL A 214 -17.69 6.08 -14.50
CA VAL A 214 -18.57 5.16 -13.76
C VAL A 214 -19.45 5.97 -12.83
N VAL A 215 -20.75 5.72 -12.85
CA VAL A 215 -21.74 6.38 -11.99
C VAL A 215 -22.53 5.30 -11.26
N ASP A 216 -22.49 5.31 -9.94
CA ASP A 216 -23.29 4.45 -9.08
C ASP A 216 -24.36 5.25 -8.33
N ALA A 217 -25.59 4.74 -8.24
CA ALA A 217 -26.72 5.48 -7.68
C ALA A 217 -27.61 4.66 -6.74
N VAL A 218 -28.09 5.29 -5.66
CA VAL A 218 -29.01 4.73 -4.65
C VAL A 218 -30.15 5.70 -4.36
N TYR A 219 -31.32 5.20 -3.93
CA TYR A 219 -32.36 6.04 -3.36
C TYR A 219 -31.98 6.56 -1.97
N GLY A 220 -32.37 7.81 -1.68
CA GLY A 220 -32.18 8.44 -0.37
C GLY A 220 -30.84 9.18 -0.24
N LEU A 221 -30.34 9.27 0.99
CA LEU A 221 -29.06 9.89 1.35
C LEU A 221 -27.87 8.97 1.03
N GLY A 222 -26.72 9.58 0.71
CA GLY A 222 -25.51 8.89 0.24
C GLY A 222 -24.81 7.98 1.25
N ASP A 223 -25.17 8.05 2.52
CA ASP A 223 -24.52 7.31 3.60
C ASP A 223 -24.49 5.79 3.33
N TYR A 224 -25.59 5.25 2.80
CA TYR A 224 -25.72 3.81 2.53
C TYR A 224 -24.89 3.32 1.33
N ILE A 225 -24.62 4.18 0.34
CA ILE A 225 -23.74 3.80 -0.78
C ILE A 225 -22.28 3.87 -0.36
N VAL A 226 -21.88 4.90 0.40
CA VAL A 226 -20.51 5.04 0.93
C VAL A 226 -20.18 3.86 1.87
N GLN A 227 -21.12 3.44 2.71
CA GLN A 227 -20.95 2.29 3.60
C GLN A 227 -21.12 0.92 2.90
N GLY A 228 -21.52 0.88 1.62
CA GLY A 228 -21.83 -0.38 0.92
C GLY A 228 -23.03 -1.15 1.50
N THR A 229 -23.91 -0.47 2.23
CA THR A 229 -25.10 -1.05 2.89
C THR A 229 -26.15 -1.53 1.87
N VAL A 230 -26.18 -0.91 0.69
CA VAL A 230 -27.10 -1.24 -0.41
C VAL A 230 -26.31 -1.41 -1.71
N THR A 231 -26.81 -2.26 -2.61
CA THR A 231 -26.26 -2.42 -3.96
C THR A 231 -26.80 -1.29 -4.85
N PRO A 232 -25.94 -0.47 -5.47
CA PRO A 232 -26.36 0.65 -6.31
C PRO A 232 -26.80 0.20 -7.71
N ASP A 233 -27.55 1.06 -8.41
CA ASP A 233 -27.54 0.99 -9.88
C ASP A 233 -26.17 1.42 -10.38
N HIS A 234 -25.70 0.79 -11.45
CA HIS A 234 -24.37 1.00 -11.99
C HIS A 234 -24.45 1.37 -13.48
N PHE A 235 -23.77 2.46 -13.84
CA PHE A 235 -23.73 2.99 -15.20
C PHE A 235 -22.28 3.24 -15.63
N VAL A 236 -21.96 2.88 -16.87
CA VAL A 236 -20.67 3.18 -17.50
C VAL A 236 -20.94 4.10 -18.69
N VAL A 237 -20.24 5.24 -18.74
CA VAL A 237 -20.42 6.29 -19.74
C VAL A 237 -19.11 6.50 -20.49
N ASP A 238 -19.15 6.59 -21.81
CA ASP A 238 -18.01 6.96 -22.65
C ASP A 238 -17.71 8.47 -22.51
N LYS A 239 -16.45 8.85 -22.30
CA LYS A 239 -16.09 10.27 -22.15
C LYS A 239 -16.13 11.09 -23.43
N ASN A 240 -15.98 10.47 -24.59
CA ASN A 240 -15.87 11.18 -25.86
C ASN A 240 -17.23 11.71 -26.30
N ASP A 241 -18.26 10.88 -26.23
CA ASP A 241 -19.62 11.24 -26.68
C ASP A 241 -20.70 11.20 -25.58
N PHE A 242 -20.33 10.84 -24.35
CA PHE A 242 -21.23 10.70 -23.20
C PHE A 242 -22.36 9.68 -23.39
N LYS A 243 -22.20 8.69 -24.28
CA LYS A 243 -23.15 7.57 -24.38
C LYS A 243 -23.00 6.62 -23.21
N ILE A 244 -24.13 6.11 -22.72
CA ILE A 244 -24.15 5.08 -21.69
C ILE A 244 -23.86 3.73 -22.35
N LEU A 245 -22.69 3.17 -22.05
CA LEU A 245 -22.20 1.89 -22.58
C LEU A 245 -22.82 0.69 -21.86
N GLN A 246 -23.01 0.81 -20.54
CA GLN A 246 -23.52 -0.27 -19.71
C GLN A 246 -24.48 0.24 -18.64
N LYS A 247 -25.51 -0.56 -18.34
CA LYS A 247 -26.45 -0.33 -17.24
C LYS A 247 -26.69 -1.61 -16.47
N PHE A 248 -26.63 -1.54 -15.15
CA PHE A 248 -27.04 -2.61 -14.25
C PHE A 248 -27.97 -2.05 -13.18
N ILE A 249 -29.21 -2.54 -13.13
CA ILE A 249 -30.25 -2.03 -12.24
C ILE A 249 -30.42 -2.99 -11.07
N SER A 250 -30.13 -2.49 -9.87
CA SER A 250 -30.12 -3.28 -8.64
C SER A 250 -31.40 -3.11 -7.84
N THR A 251 -31.85 -4.18 -7.19
CA THR A 251 -33.00 -4.12 -6.29
C THR A 251 -32.62 -3.39 -5.00
N GLN A 252 -33.27 -2.27 -4.69
CA GLN A 252 -33.04 -1.55 -3.44
C GLN A 252 -34.25 -1.62 -2.51
N LYS A 253 -34.13 -2.37 -1.41
CA LYS A 253 -35.22 -2.58 -0.43
C LYS A 253 -35.32 -1.49 0.63
N ILE A 254 -34.22 -0.80 0.92
CA ILE A 254 -34.11 0.16 2.02
C ILE A 254 -33.47 1.46 1.52
N GLN A 255 -33.84 2.58 2.11
CA GLN A 255 -33.29 3.90 1.83
C GLN A 255 -33.13 4.69 3.13
N LEU A 256 -32.10 5.52 3.21
CA LEU A 256 -31.92 6.47 4.31
C LEU A 256 -32.58 7.78 3.92
N ILE A 257 -33.62 8.20 4.63
CA ILE A 257 -34.30 9.48 4.37
C ILE A 257 -34.63 10.17 5.68
N LYS A 258 -34.79 11.50 5.60
CA LYS A 258 -35.37 12.28 6.69
C LYS A 258 -36.89 12.32 6.52
N LYS A 259 -37.61 11.83 7.51
CA LYS A 259 -39.08 11.94 7.62
C LYS A 259 -39.42 12.27 9.07
N ASP A 260 -40.43 13.10 9.29
CA ASP A 260 -40.91 13.46 10.64
C ASP A 260 -39.80 14.01 11.56
N GLY A 261 -38.87 14.79 10.97
CA GLY A 261 -37.76 15.39 11.70
C GLY A 261 -36.56 14.47 11.94
N VAL A 262 -36.67 13.17 11.70
CA VAL A 262 -35.61 12.18 12.02
C VAL A 262 -35.07 11.52 10.76
N THR A 263 -33.76 11.29 10.73
CA THR A 263 -33.09 10.52 9.67
C THR A 263 -33.10 9.05 10.08
N ARG A 264 -33.82 8.20 9.36
CA ARG A 264 -33.90 6.76 9.66
C ARG A 264 -33.94 5.92 8.39
N LYS A 265 -33.73 4.62 8.59
CA LYS A 265 -33.95 3.59 7.58
C LYS A 265 -35.44 3.46 7.29
N TYR A 266 -35.82 3.60 6.03
CA TYR A 266 -37.17 3.33 5.55
C TYR A 266 -37.13 2.27 4.44
N LEU A 267 -38.23 1.52 4.31
CA LEU A 267 -38.42 0.63 3.17
C LEU A 267 -38.67 1.46 1.91
N VAL A 268 -38.08 1.02 0.80
CA VAL A 268 -38.43 1.51 -0.53
C VAL A 268 -39.73 0.83 -0.94
N PRO A 269 -40.76 1.54 -1.43
CA PRO A 269 -41.99 0.92 -1.90
C PRO A 269 -41.72 -0.15 -2.96
N LYS A 270 -42.40 -1.31 -2.89
CA LYS A 270 -42.18 -2.44 -3.82
C LYS A 270 -42.19 -2.02 -5.29
N SER A 271 -43.07 -1.10 -5.67
CA SER A 271 -43.18 -0.53 -7.03
C SER A 271 -41.94 0.24 -7.52
N ARG A 272 -41.03 0.61 -6.61
CA ARG A 272 -39.79 1.36 -6.91
C ARG A 272 -38.52 0.54 -6.73
N GLN A 273 -38.56 -0.60 -6.04
CA GLN A 273 -37.35 -1.33 -5.63
C GLN A 273 -36.49 -1.77 -6.83
N ASN A 274 -37.14 -2.18 -7.93
CA ASN A 274 -36.47 -2.68 -9.15
C ASN A 274 -36.38 -1.63 -10.26
N LYS A 275 -36.75 -0.37 -9.98
CA LYS A 275 -36.71 0.71 -10.97
C LYS A 275 -35.35 1.40 -10.97
N GLN A 276 -34.91 1.79 -12.16
CA GLN A 276 -33.76 2.65 -12.40
C GLN A 276 -33.90 3.95 -11.59
N LYS A 277 -32.86 4.28 -10.82
CA LYS A 277 -32.89 5.37 -9.81
C LYS A 277 -32.63 6.74 -10.44
N MET A 278 -31.77 6.80 -11.45
CA MET A 278 -31.45 8.01 -12.23
C MET A 278 -31.95 7.85 -13.66
N THR A 279 -32.52 8.88 -14.26
CA THR A 279 -32.76 8.90 -15.71
C THR A 279 -31.44 8.94 -16.46
N ASP A 280 -31.43 8.50 -17.72
CA ASP A 280 -30.23 8.51 -18.56
C ASP A 280 -29.64 9.92 -18.70
N ASP A 281 -30.49 10.93 -18.87
CA ASP A 281 -30.06 12.34 -18.94
C ASP A 281 -29.34 12.78 -17.66
N GLU A 282 -29.74 12.29 -16.50
CA GLU A 282 -29.08 12.62 -15.23
C GLU A 282 -27.75 11.93 -15.10
N VAL A 283 -27.63 10.68 -15.56
CA VAL A 283 -26.35 9.96 -15.64
C VAL A 283 -25.39 10.75 -16.52
N ILE A 284 -25.85 11.20 -17.69
CA ILE A 284 -25.05 12.01 -18.62
C ILE A 284 -24.67 13.36 -18.00
N ARG A 285 -25.59 14.06 -17.32
CA ARG A 285 -25.28 15.33 -16.65
C ARG A 285 -24.26 15.16 -15.53
N VAL A 286 -24.38 14.11 -14.71
CA VAL A 286 -23.38 13.78 -13.68
C VAL A 286 -22.03 13.50 -14.35
N ALA A 287 -22.00 12.68 -15.40
CA ALA A 287 -20.77 12.37 -16.13
C ALA A 287 -20.09 13.62 -16.72
N LYS A 288 -20.85 14.56 -17.30
CA LYS A 288 -20.32 15.85 -17.78
C LYS A 288 -19.72 16.71 -16.67
N ILE A 289 -20.31 16.69 -15.47
CA ILE A 289 -19.73 17.37 -14.30
C ILE A 289 -18.43 16.67 -13.88
N GLY A 290 -18.40 15.35 -13.89
CA GLY A 290 -17.19 14.56 -13.61
C GLY A 290 -16.05 14.83 -14.58
N ASP A 291 -16.33 14.88 -15.88
CA ASP A 291 -15.32 15.22 -16.89
C ASP A 291 -14.73 16.62 -16.66
N ARG A 292 -15.57 17.61 -16.31
CA ARG A 292 -15.10 18.94 -15.90
C ARG A 292 -14.18 18.89 -14.67
N LEU A 293 -14.53 18.12 -13.65
CA LEU A 293 -13.70 17.92 -12.46
C LEU A 293 -12.35 17.29 -12.83
N HIS A 294 -12.36 16.21 -13.61
CA HIS A 294 -11.15 15.53 -14.07
C HIS A 294 -10.22 16.50 -14.81
N LYS A 295 -10.75 17.27 -15.77
CA LYS A 295 -9.99 18.26 -16.54
C LYS A 295 -9.36 19.34 -15.65
N HIS A 296 -10.07 19.78 -14.61
CA HIS A 296 -9.57 20.79 -13.67
C HIS A 296 -8.44 20.28 -12.78
N TYR A 297 -8.58 19.07 -12.24
CA TYR A 297 -7.59 18.49 -11.33
C TYR A 297 -6.43 17.81 -12.06
N PHE A 298 -6.53 17.55 -13.37
CA PHE A 298 -5.53 16.85 -14.19
C PHE A 298 -5.28 15.38 -13.82
N PHE A 299 -6.09 14.82 -12.93
CA PHE A 299 -6.07 13.40 -12.58
C PHE A 299 -7.48 12.90 -12.25
N PRO A 300 -7.71 11.57 -12.31
CA PRO A 300 -9.02 10.99 -12.06
C PRO A 300 -9.52 11.28 -10.64
N GLN A 301 -10.78 11.70 -10.56
CA GLN A 301 -11.54 11.97 -9.36
C GLN A 301 -12.54 10.86 -9.01
N ASP A 302 -12.68 10.60 -7.71
CA ASP A 302 -13.78 9.93 -7.00
C ASP A 302 -14.65 11.02 -6.35
N ALA A 303 -15.91 11.13 -6.76
CA ALA A 303 -16.79 12.22 -6.35
C ALA A 303 -18.16 11.73 -5.89
N GLU A 304 -18.64 12.28 -4.78
CA GLU A 304 -19.97 12.00 -4.25
C GLU A 304 -20.98 13.05 -4.73
N PHE A 305 -22.18 12.61 -5.11
CA PHE A 305 -23.24 13.50 -5.58
C PHE A 305 -24.60 13.22 -4.92
N ALA A 306 -25.44 14.25 -4.92
CA ALA A 306 -26.79 14.23 -4.42
C ALA A 306 -27.74 14.87 -5.44
N ILE A 307 -28.85 14.21 -5.73
CA ILE A 307 -29.93 14.69 -6.58
C ILE A 307 -31.14 14.94 -5.70
N ASP A 308 -31.55 16.21 -5.60
CA ASP A 308 -32.69 16.59 -4.77
C ASP A 308 -34.04 16.13 -5.36
N LYS A 309 -35.13 16.38 -4.63
CA LYS A 309 -36.49 16.06 -5.11
C LYS A 309 -36.91 16.84 -6.36
N LYS A 310 -36.26 17.98 -6.64
CA LYS A 310 -36.45 18.79 -7.86
C LYS A 310 -35.50 18.37 -8.99
N ARG A 311 -34.79 17.25 -8.82
CA ARG A 311 -33.83 16.68 -9.78
C ARG A 311 -32.65 17.59 -10.09
N LYS A 312 -32.31 18.51 -9.17
CA LYS A 312 -31.07 19.29 -9.24
C LYS A 312 -29.91 18.46 -8.71
N ILE A 313 -28.82 18.45 -9.47
CA ILE A 313 -27.58 17.71 -9.16
C ILE A 313 -26.67 18.60 -8.33
N PHE A 314 -26.14 18.05 -7.25
CA PHE A 314 -25.15 18.67 -6.39
C PHE A 314 -23.97 17.74 -6.16
N LEU A 315 -22.75 18.28 -6.22
CA LEU A 315 -21.54 17.56 -5.82
C LEU A 315 -21.25 17.88 -4.36
N VAL A 316 -21.09 16.85 -3.54
CA VAL A 316 -20.95 17.00 -2.08
C VAL A 316 -19.54 16.72 -1.58
N GLN A 317 -18.71 16.02 -2.37
CA GLN A 317 -17.29 15.77 -2.09
C GLN A 317 -16.57 15.33 -3.37
N THR A 318 -15.26 15.57 -3.45
CA THR A 318 -14.37 14.97 -4.45
C THR A 318 -13.01 14.68 -3.82
N ARG A 319 -12.31 13.68 -4.35
CA ARG A 319 -10.93 13.34 -4.02
C ARG A 319 -10.22 12.60 -5.17
N PRO A 320 -8.88 12.55 -5.20
CA PRO A 320 -8.15 11.74 -6.18
C PRO A 320 -8.52 10.25 -6.09
N VAL A 321 -8.63 9.57 -7.24
CA VAL A 321 -8.70 8.09 -7.26
C VAL A 321 -7.30 7.54 -7.01
N THR A 322 -7.07 6.92 -5.86
CA THR A 322 -5.76 6.40 -5.45
C THR A 322 -5.47 5.00 -6.02
N THR A 323 -6.50 4.23 -6.37
CA THR A 323 -6.38 2.83 -6.86
C THR A 323 -5.84 2.70 -8.29
N LEU A 324 -5.77 3.79 -9.06
CA LEU A 324 -5.37 3.73 -10.48
C LEU A 324 -3.87 3.59 -10.71
N LYS A 325 -3.04 3.97 -9.73
CA LYS A 325 -1.58 3.79 -9.83
C LYS A 325 -1.18 2.30 -9.84
N GLU A 326 -2.08 1.43 -9.38
CA GLU A 326 -1.94 -0.03 -9.43
C GLU A 326 -2.56 -0.62 -10.71
N MET A 327 -3.65 -0.03 -11.23
CA MET A 327 -4.40 -0.58 -12.37
C MET A 327 -3.91 -0.16 -13.76
N ALA A 328 -3.21 0.98 -13.90
CA ALA A 328 -2.69 1.44 -15.20
C ALA A 328 -1.57 0.57 -15.80
N LYS A 329 -1.31 -0.61 -15.22
CA LYS A 329 -0.32 -1.62 -15.65
C LYS A 329 -0.96 -2.80 -16.38
N PHE A 330 -2.29 -2.82 -16.50
CA PHE A 330 -3.02 -3.80 -17.31
C PHE A 330 -3.44 -3.19 -18.65
N SER A 331 -2.53 -3.11 -19.62
CA SER A 331 -2.89 -2.83 -21.02
C SER A 331 -2.34 -3.90 -21.97
N GLU A 332 -3.25 -4.31 -22.85
CA GLU A 332 -3.36 -5.36 -23.89
C GLU A 332 -2.13 -5.96 -24.63
N SER A 333 -0.94 -6.09 -24.05
CA SER A 333 0.19 -6.73 -24.76
C SER A 333 1.08 -7.64 -23.92
N SER A 334 0.50 -8.62 -23.22
CA SER A 334 1.25 -9.66 -22.48
C SER A 334 0.86 -11.10 -22.91
N PRO A 335 1.72 -12.11 -22.64
CA PRO A 335 1.45 -13.53 -22.93
C PRO A 335 0.20 -14.08 -22.22
N GLU A 336 -0.28 -13.39 -21.19
CA GLU A 336 -1.51 -13.69 -20.45
C GLU A 336 -2.77 -13.62 -21.32
N ALA A 337 -2.75 -12.85 -22.42
CA ALA A 337 -3.85 -12.81 -23.39
C ALA A 337 -4.08 -14.16 -24.11
N LYS A 338 -3.13 -15.11 -24.06
CA LYS A 338 -3.30 -16.47 -24.62
C LYS A 338 -3.86 -17.47 -23.61
N GLU A 339 -3.48 -17.41 -22.33
CA GLU A 339 -4.06 -18.23 -21.24
C GLU A 339 -5.46 -17.74 -20.85
N GLU A 340 -5.68 -16.42 -20.80
CA GLU A 340 -7.00 -15.85 -20.52
C GLU A 340 -7.98 -16.16 -21.67
N LYS A 341 -7.51 -16.30 -22.92
CA LYS A 341 -8.31 -16.80 -24.04
C LYS A 341 -8.66 -18.28 -23.90
N SER A 342 -7.79 -19.13 -23.34
CA SER A 342 -8.09 -20.56 -23.10
C SER A 342 -9.04 -20.74 -21.91
N ALA A 343 -8.85 -19.97 -20.84
CA ALA A 343 -9.75 -19.92 -19.69
C ALA A 343 -11.12 -19.34 -20.06
N LYS A 344 -11.19 -18.28 -20.88
CA LYS A 344 -12.45 -17.73 -21.42
C LYS A 344 -13.19 -18.75 -22.30
N LYS A 345 -12.47 -19.62 -23.03
CA LYS A 345 -13.06 -20.72 -23.82
C LYS A 345 -13.66 -21.81 -22.92
N GLU A 346 -12.97 -22.19 -21.84
CA GLU A 346 -13.45 -23.15 -20.83
C GLU A 346 -14.56 -22.58 -19.93
N ILE A 347 -14.60 -21.26 -19.71
CA ILE A 347 -15.67 -20.53 -19.00
C ILE A 347 -16.94 -20.44 -19.84
N GLY A 348 -16.81 -20.29 -21.17
CA GLY A 348 -17.96 -20.22 -22.09
C GLY A 348 -18.88 -21.46 -22.04
N GLU A 349 -18.35 -22.60 -21.62
CA GLU A 349 -19.09 -23.87 -21.45
C GLU A 349 -19.64 -24.06 -20.02
N LYS A 350 -19.26 -23.22 -19.06
CA LYS A 350 -19.64 -23.36 -17.64
C LYS A 350 -20.88 -22.55 -17.28
N LYS A 351 -21.75 -23.14 -16.46
CA LYS A 351 -22.99 -22.52 -16.01
C LYS A 351 -22.72 -21.36 -15.04
N ILE A 352 -23.20 -20.16 -15.38
CA ILE A 352 -23.26 -19.01 -14.46
C ILE A 352 -24.23 -19.34 -13.32
N ILE A 353 -23.77 -19.20 -12.08
CA ILE A 353 -24.56 -19.48 -10.86
C ILE A 353 -24.91 -18.21 -10.07
N LEU A 354 -24.09 -17.16 -10.17
CA LEU A 354 -24.34 -15.85 -9.56
C LEU A 354 -23.84 -14.73 -10.47
N THR A 355 -24.46 -13.57 -10.35
CA THR A 355 -24.03 -12.31 -10.95
C THR A 355 -24.05 -11.23 -9.87
N GLY A 356 -23.09 -10.31 -9.91
CA GLY A 356 -23.00 -9.16 -9.01
C GLY A 356 -22.23 -8.02 -9.68
N SER A 357 -21.86 -7.02 -8.89
CA SER A 357 -21.01 -5.92 -9.35
C SER A 357 -19.55 -6.37 -9.43
N ALA A 358 -18.91 -6.09 -10.56
CA ALA A 358 -17.48 -6.25 -10.78
C ALA A 358 -16.72 -5.33 -9.82
N ALA A 359 -16.13 -5.85 -8.76
CA ALA A 359 -15.49 -5.03 -7.73
C ALA A 359 -13.98 -4.91 -7.93
N SER A 360 -13.30 -6.02 -8.20
CA SER A 360 -11.85 -6.06 -8.44
C SER A 360 -11.59 -7.01 -9.60
N PRO A 361 -10.82 -6.61 -10.62
CA PRO A 361 -10.66 -7.38 -11.86
C PRO A 361 -9.90 -8.69 -11.63
N GLY A 362 -9.98 -9.57 -12.62
CA GLY A 362 -9.23 -10.83 -12.66
C GLY A 362 -10.12 -12.07 -12.54
N LEU A 363 -9.49 -13.23 -12.68
CA LEU A 363 -10.12 -14.54 -12.60
C LEU A 363 -9.52 -15.34 -11.45
N GLY A 364 -10.36 -15.85 -10.56
CA GLY A 364 -9.95 -16.71 -9.45
C GLY A 364 -10.86 -17.92 -9.32
N TRP A 365 -10.30 -19.10 -9.03
CA TRP A 365 -11.08 -20.33 -8.85
C TRP A 365 -10.55 -21.14 -7.67
N GLY A 366 -11.45 -21.84 -6.98
CA GLY A 366 -11.07 -22.51 -5.73
C GLY A 366 -12.28 -23.07 -5.00
N LYS A 367 -12.03 -23.60 -3.80
CA LYS A 367 -13.08 -24.11 -2.92
C LYS A 367 -13.73 -22.99 -2.14
N VAL A 368 -15.05 -22.96 -2.13
CA VAL A 368 -15.82 -22.00 -1.34
C VAL A 368 -15.59 -22.24 0.15
N VAL A 369 -15.26 -21.16 0.88
CA VAL A 369 -15.33 -21.10 2.33
C VAL A 369 -16.28 -19.96 2.73
N ILE A 370 -17.41 -20.34 3.32
CA ILE A 370 -18.43 -19.41 3.79
C ILE A 370 -18.07 -18.97 5.21
N VAL A 371 -17.86 -17.67 5.39
CA VAL A 371 -17.52 -17.05 6.67
C VAL A 371 -18.65 -16.12 7.08
N ASN A 372 -19.41 -16.52 8.10
CA ASN A 372 -20.56 -15.74 8.59
C ASN A 372 -20.17 -14.69 9.65
N SER A 373 -19.03 -14.87 10.30
CA SER A 373 -18.57 -14.00 11.39
C SER A 373 -17.05 -13.94 11.50
N LYS A 374 -16.53 -12.90 12.15
CA LYS A 374 -15.08 -12.71 12.35
C LYS A 374 -14.38 -13.86 13.10
N LYS A 375 -15.11 -14.63 13.90
CA LYS A 375 -14.57 -15.80 14.62
C LYS A 375 -14.22 -16.97 13.70
N GLU A 376 -14.76 -16.97 12.48
CA GLU A 376 -14.62 -18.05 11.51
C GLU A 376 -13.55 -17.78 10.45
N ILE A 377 -12.88 -16.63 10.53
CA ILE A 377 -11.81 -16.21 9.61
C ILE A 377 -10.67 -17.24 9.54
N GLY A 378 -10.37 -17.91 10.67
CA GLY A 378 -9.35 -18.97 10.73
C GLY A 378 -9.65 -20.21 9.89
N LYS A 379 -10.88 -20.38 9.36
CA LYS A 379 -11.23 -21.48 8.45
C LYS A 379 -10.65 -21.31 7.05
N VAL A 380 -10.31 -20.08 6.67
CA VAL A 380 -9.85 -19.72 5.32
C VAL A 380 -8.40 -20.17 5.12
N LYS A 381 -8.17 -20.98 4.09
CA LYS A 381 -6.84 -21.48 3.70
C LYS A 381 -6.39 -20.81 2.40
N GLN A 382 -5.12 -21.00 2.08
CA GLN A 382 -4.52 -20.46 0.87
C GLN A 382 -5.23 -21.02 -0.38
N GLY A 383 -5.64 -20.14 -1.29
CA GLY A 383 -6.30 -20.49 -2.56
C GLY A 383 -7.81 -20.74 -2.47
N ASP A 384 -8.42 -20.65 -1.28
CA ASP A 384 -9.88 -20.74 -1.12
C ASP A 384 -10.60 -19.53 -1.75
N ILE A 385 -11.90 -19.66 -1.98
CA ILE A 385 -12.78 -18.53 -2.33
C ILE A 385 -13.58 -18.14 -1.11
N LEU A 386 -13.33 -16.93 -0.62
CA LEU A 386 -14.03 -16.37 0.53
C LEU A 386 -15.43 -15.91 0.12
N VAL A 387 -16.45 -16.51 0.72
CA VAL A 387 -17.85 -16.14 0.55
C VAL A 387 -18.40 -15.59 1.86
N THR A 388 -18.95 -14.38 1.85
CA THR A 388 -19.53 -13.77 3.06
C THR A 388 -20.64 -12.78 2.74
N SER A 389 -21.42 -12.34 3.74
CA SER A 389 -22.45 -11.33 3.52
C SER A 389 -21.85 -9.95 3.23
N MET A 390 -20.81 -9.57 3.97
CA MET A 390 -20.05 -8.33 3.84
C MET A 390 -18.72 -8.49 4.58
N THR A 391 -17.63 -7.87 4.12
CA THR A 391 -16.34 -7.88 4.83
C THR A 391 -16.19 -6.67 5.76
N THR A 392 -15.34 -6.81 6.77
CA THR A 392 -14.89 -5.75 7.68
C THR A 392 -13.36 -5.76 7.75
N PRO A 393 -12.69 -4.75 8.34
CA PRO A 393 -11.22 -4.73 8.44
C PRO A 393 -10.61 -5.99 9.07
N ASP A 394 -11.33 -6.65 9.98
CA ASP A 394 -10.91 -7.91 10.59
C ASP A 394 -10.64 -9.04 9.56
N PHE A 395 -11.24 -8.96 8.36
CA PHE A 395 -11.13 -9.96 7.30
C PHE A 395 -9.86 -9.84 6.46
N VAL A 396 -9.10 -8.74 6.55
CA VAL A 396 -7.89 -8.49 5.75
C VAL A 396 -6.89 -9.66 5.78
N PRO A 397 -6.58 -10.29 6.93
CA PRO A 397 -5.67 -11.43 6.97
C PRO A 397 -6.15 -12.65 6.18
N ALA A 398 -7.46 -12.86 6.05
CA ALA A 398 -8.03 -13.92 5.21
C ALA A 398 -8.12 -13.49 3.74
N MET A 399 -8.43 -12.22 3.47
CA MET A 399 -8.48 -11.67 2.12
C MET A 399 -7.13 -11.79 1.39
N LYS A 400 -6.00 -11.75 2.11
CA LYS A 400 -4.65 -11.97 1.55
C LYS A 400 -4.38 -13.42 1.11
N LYS A 401 -5.17 -14.39 1.56
CA LYS A 401 -4.93 -15.82 1.34
C LYS A 401 -5.74 -16.42 0.19
N VAL A 402 -6.79 -15.73 -0.24
CA VAL A 402 -7.84 -16.29 -1.09
C VAL A 402 -7.56 -16.06 -2.57
N SER A 403 -8.07 -16.95 -3.42
CA SER A 403 -7.98 -16.81 -4.88
C SER A 403 -9.06 -15.89 -5.44
N ALA A 404 -10.18 -15.70 -4.73
CA ALA A 404 -11.21 -14.71 -5.05
C ALA A 404 -12.13 -14.44 -3.84
N ILE A 405 -12.91 -13.35 -3.93
CA ILE A 405 -13.89 -12.95 -2.91
C ILE A 405 -15.27 -12.75 -3.56
N VAL A 406 -16.30 -13.30 -2.91
CA VAL A 406 -17.70 -13.10 -3.30
C VAL A 406 -18.51 -12.62 -2.11
N THR A 407 -19.24 -11.50 -2.25
CA THR A 407 -20.12 -11.00 -1.19
C THR A 407 -21.58 -10.87 -1.60
N ASP A 408 -22.51 -11.06 -0.65
CA ASP A 408 -23.95 -10.83 -0.90
C ASP A 408 -24.27 -9.34 -1.05
N LYS A 409 -23.58 -8.49 -0.28
CA LYS A 409 -23.80 -7.04 -0.22
C LYS A 409 -22.52 -6.27 -0.57
N GLY A 410 -22.70 -5.02 -0.98
CA GLY A 410 -21.62 -4.10 -1.30
C GLY A 410 -21.71 -3.59 -2.74
N GLY A 411 -21.12 -2.42 -2.98
CA GLY A 411 -20.87 -1.84 -4.30
C GLY A 411 -19.38 -1.56 -4.50
N LEU A 412 -19.01 -0.78 -5.52
CA LEU A 412 -17.62 -0.45 -5.86
C LEU A 412 -16.83 0.26 -4.75
N THR A 413 -17.55 0.89 -3.81
CA THR A 413 -17.01 1.62 -2.66
C THR A 413 -17.02 0.80 -1.37
N SER A 414 -17.50 -0.44 -1.40
CA SER A 414 -17.55 -1.29 -0.21
C SER A 414 -16.14 -1.68 0.25
N HIS A 415 -16.00 -1.98 1.55
CA HIS A 415 -14.75 -2.47 2.13
C HIS A 415 -14.17 -3.66 1.34
N ALA A 416 -15.03 -4.61 0.92
CA ALA A 416 -14.62 -5.72 0.08
C ALA A 416 -14.02 -5.24 -1.25
N ALA A 417 -14.65 -4.30 -1.93
CA ALA A 417 -14.19 -3.82 -3.23
C ALA A 417 -12.89 -3.03 -3.15
N ILE A 418 -12.75 -2.13 -2.17
CA ILE A 418 -11.54 -1.30 -1.99
C ILE A 418 -10.34 -2.18 -1.68
N VAL A 419 -10.42 -2.97 -0.60
CA VAL A 419 -9.29 -3.78 -0.15
C VAL A 419 -8.95 -4.88 -1.16
N SER A 420 -9.93 -5.45 -1.88
CA SER A 420 -9.62 -6.45 -2.91
C SER A 420 -8.85 -5.86 -4.09
N ARG A 421 -9.09 -4.59 -4.45
CA ARG A 421 -8.29 -3.90 -5.49
C ARG A 421 -6.86 -3.67 -5.02
N GLU A 422 -6.69 -3.19 -3.80
CA GLU A 422 -5.37 -2.97 -3.18
C GLU A 422 -4.57 -4.28 -3.07
N LEU A 423 -5.25 -5.40 -2.85
CA LEU A 423 -4.62 -6.73 -2.78
C LEU A 423 -4.49 -7.43 -4.14
N GLY A 424 -5.06 -6.87 -5.22
CA GLY A 424 -5.11 -7.53 -6.53
C GLY A 424 -5.94 -8.81 -6.57
N VAL A 425 -6.88 -9.01 -5.63
CA VAL A 425 -7.69 -10.23 -5.53
C VAL A 425 -8.99 -10.06 -6.33
N PRO A 426 -9.38 -10.99 -7.21
CA PRO A 426 -10.64 -10.92 -7.95
C PRO A 426 -11.84 -10.88 -7.02
N CYS A 427 -12.76 -9.94 -7.25
CA CYS A 427 -13.87 -9.68 -6.33
C CYS A 427 -15.18 -9.40 -7.05
N VAL A 428 -16.24 -10.10 -6.64
CA VAL A 428 -17.62 -9.85 -7.06
C VAL A 428 -18.46 -9.54 -5.82
N VAL A 429 -19.05 -8.36 -5.77
CA VAL A 429 -19.87 -7.90 -4.64
C VAL A 429 -21.33 -7.77 -5.02
N GLY A 430 -22.22 -7.75 -4.03
CA GLY A 430 -23.64 -7.47 -4.27
C GLY A 430 -24.39 -8.61 -4.98
N THR A 431 -23.96 -9.87 -4.81
CA THR A 431 -24.62 -11.04 -5.43
C THR A 431 -25.97 -11.41 -4.80
N GLU A 432 -26.34 -10.76 -3.69
CA GLU A 432 -27.55 -10.93 -2.86
C GLU A 432 -27.74 -12.29 -2.17
N LYS A 433 -27.27 -13.38 -2.77
CA LYS A 433 -27.62 -14.75 -2.41
C LYS A 433 -26.44 -15.75 -2.47
N ALA A 434 -25.19 -15.29 -2.58
CA ALA A 434 -24.02 -16.16 -2.58
C ALA A 434 -23.92 -17.04 -1.33
N THR A 435 -24.09 -16.47 -0.14
CA THR A 435 -24.01 -17.24 1.13
C THR A 435 -25.08 -18.31 1.27
N LYS A 436 -26.19 -18.18 0.52
CA LYS A 436 -27.32 -19.12 0.55
C LYS A 436 -27.25 -20.17 -0.55
N LEU A 437 -26.76 -19.79 -1.73
CA LEU A 437 -26.71 -20.67 -2.90
C LEU A 437 -25.43 -21.51 -2.96
N LEU A 438 -24.31 -21.00 -2.46
CA LEU A 438 -23.05 -21.71 -2.46
C LEU A 438 -22.93 -22.59 -1.20
N LYS A 439 -22.14 -23.66 -1.30
CA LYS A 439 -21.84 -24.58 -0.20
C LYS A 439 -20.33 -24.59 0.09
N ASN A 440 -19.97 -24.81 1.35
CA ASN A 440 -18.56 -25.02 1.72
C ASN A 440 -17.94 -26.16 0.89
N ASN A 441 -16.68 -26.00 0.50
CA ASN A 441 -15.90 -26.89 -0.36
C ASN A 441 -16.38 -27.01 -1.82
N GLN A 442 -17.42 -26.26 -2.22
CA GLN A 442 -17.86 -26.23 -3.61
C GLN A 442 -16.82 -25.54 -4.48
N ALA A 443 -16.41 -26.16 -5.58
CA ALA A 443 -15.50 -25.53 -6.54
C ALA A 443 -16.27 -24.54 -7.43
N ILE A 444 -15.80 -23.30 -7.48
CA ILE A 444 -16.36 -22.25 -8.34
C ILE A 444 -15.25 -21.45 -9.01
N THR A 445 -15.61 -20.69 -10.03
CA THR A 445 -14.76 -19.71 -10.71
C THR A 445 -15.41 -18.34 -10.62
N VAL A 446 -14.64 -17.31 -10.28
CA VAL A 446 -15.06 -15.93 -10.07
C VAL A 446 -14.37 -15.06 -11.11
N ASP A 447 -15.17 -14.38 -11.92
CA ASP A 447 -14.77 -13.36 -12.87
C ASP A 447 -15.08 -11.99 -12.27
N GLY A 448 -14.07 -11.42 -11.65
CA GLY A 448 -14.13 -10.12 -10.98
C GLY A 448 -14.25 -8.96 -11.97
N THR A 449 -13.87 -9.15 -13.23
CA THR A 449 -13.95 -8.14 -14.30
C THR A 449 -15.38 -7.97 -14.81
N HIS A 450 -16.12 -9.06 -15.00
CA HIS A 450 -17.50 -9.01 -15.52
C HIS A 450 -18.57 -9.21 -14.44
N GLY A 451 -18.17 -9.40 -13.17
CA GLY A 451 -19.11 -9.57 -12.06
C GLY A 451 -19.84 -10.92 -12.08
N LYS A 452 -19.21 -11.98 -12.58
CA LYS A 452 -19.85 -13.30 -12.80
C LYS A 452 -19.20 -14.39 -11.96
N VAL A 453 -20.01 -15.34 -11.51
CA VAL A 453 -19.55 -16.54 -10.79
C VAL A 453 -20.08 -17.78 -11.51
N TYR A 454 -19.20 -18.72 -11.80
CA TYR A 454 -19.46 -19.95 -12.56
C TYR A 454 -19.30 -21.20 -11.68
N LEU A 455 -20.07 -22.24 -11.98
CA LEU A 455 -19.94 -23.54 -11.33
C LEU A 455 -18.71 -24.31 -11.85
N GLY A 456 -17.92 -24.87 -10.94
CA GLY A 456 -16.71 -25.63 -11.25
C GLY A 456 -15.43 -24.77 -11.21
N GLY A 457 -14.30 -25.41 -10.92
CA GLY A 457 -12.96 -24.81 -11.06
C GLY A 457 -12.41 -25.00 -12.48
N LEU A 458 -11.35 -24.28 -12.85
CA LEU A 458 -10.62 -24.49 -14.10
C LEU A 458 -9.58 -25.61 -13.94
N THR A 459 -9.28 -26.31 -15.03
CA THR A 459 -8.31 -27.43 -15.05
C THR A 459 -6.85 -26.98 -14.95
N SER A 460 -6.57 -25.71 -15.21
CA SER A 460 -5.31 -25.06 -14.85
C SER A 460 -5.18 -24.91 -13.32
N LYS A 461 -3.95 -25.02 -12.78
CA LYS A 461 -3.70 -24.77 -11.35
C LYS A 461 -4.23 -23.39 -10.98
N SER A 462 -5.05 -23.31 -9.92
CA SER A 462 -5.56 -22.05 -9.36
C SER A 462 -4.42 -21.05 -9.19
N LYS A 463 -4.37 -20.05 -10.08
CA LYS A 463 -3.53 -18.87 -9.88
C LYS A 463 -4.18 -18.10 -8.74
N ILE A 464 -3.56 -18.19 -7.57
CA ILE A 464 -3.57 -17.06 -6.65
C ILE A 464 -2.92 -15.93 -7.43
N ILE A 465 -3.62 -14.80 -7.59
CA ILE A 465 -2.96 -13.57 -8.01
C ILE A 465 -2.01 -13.21 -6.85
N GLU A 466 -0.74 -13.54 -7.01
CA GLU A 466 0.30 -12.90 -6.20
C GLU A 466 0.24 -11.40 -6.48
N PRO A 467 0.47 -10.54 -5.45
CA PRO A 467 0.30 -9.10 -5.57
C PRO A 467 1.02 -8.57 -6.81
N VAL A 468 0.29 -7.78 -7.60
CA VAL A 468 0.67 -7.29 -8.93
C VAL A 468 2.08 -6.69 -8.91
N ASN A 469 3.04 -7.45 -9.45
CA ASN A 469 4.34 -6.93 -9.81
C ASN A 469 4.19 -5.98 -10.99
N ILE A 470 4.90 -4.86 -10.87
CA ILE A 470 4.75 -3.68 -11.68
C ILE A 470 5.49 -3.88 -13.02
N ASN A 471 4.75 -4.26 -14.06
CA ASN A 471 5.22 -4.14 -15.44
C ASN A 471 4.96 -2.71 -15.94
N LEU A 472 6.02 -1.89 -15.96
CA LEU A 472 6.02 -0.58 -16.62
C LEU A 472 6.08 -0.82 -18.14
N SER A 473 5.03 -0.42 -18.86
CA SER A 473 5.05 -0.42 -20.33
C SER A 473 6.13 0.53 -20.82
N HIS A 474 7.05 0.00 -21.61
CA HIS A 474 8.00 0.74 -22.42
C HIS A 474 7.24 1.78 -23.28
N LYS A 475 7.22 3.04 -22.84
CA LYS A 475 7.57 4.10 -23.80
C LYS A 475 8.92 3.69 -24.38
N GLU A 476 9.20 4.04 -25.62
CA GLU A 476 10.58 4.10 -26.07
C GLU A 476 11.30 5.16 -25.22
N THR A 477 11.64 4.79 -23.98
CA THR A 477 12.47 5.55 -23.09
C THR A 477 13.81 5.53 -23.81
N GLN A 478 14.30 6.70 -24.19
CA GLN A 478 15.73 6.86 -24.45
C GLN A 478 16.46 6.03 -23.39
N MET A 479 17.28 5.06 -23.83
CA MET A 479 18.11 4.28 -22.90
C MET A 479 19.00 5.28 -22.17
N LEU A 480 18.57 5.68 -20.96
CA LEU A 480 19.31 6.60 -20.11
C LEU A 480 20.60 5.89 -19.72
N LYS A 481 21.70 6.31 -20.33
CA LYS A 481 23.02 5.79 -20.02
C LYS A 481 23.52 6.49 -18.76
N THR A 482 23.85 5.71 -17.74
CA THR A 482 24.41 6.17 -16.47
C THR A 482 25.83 5.63 -16.32
N ALA A 483 26.69 6.37 -15.61
CA ALA A 483 28.03 5.91 -15.26
C ALA A 483 27.97 4.92 -14.09
N THR A 484 27.15 5.21 -13.08
CA THR A 484 26.81 4.31 -11.98
C THR A 484 25.90 3.21 -12.50
N LYS A 485 26.29 1.95 -12.24
CA LYS A 485 25.54 0.77 -12.68
C LYS A 485 24.31 0.56 -11.79
N ILE A 486 23.26 0.03 -12.38
CA ILE A 486 22.03 -0.33 -11.70
C ILE A 486 21.90 -1.84 -11.72
N TYR A 487 22.03 -2.39 -10.53
CA TYR A 487 21.78 -3.78 -10.27
C TYR A 487 20.40 -3.97 -9.66
N VAL A 488 19.99 -5.23 -9.57
CA VAL A 488 18.73 -5.62 -8.92
C VAL A 488 18.97 -6.53 -7.71
N ASN A 489 18.15 -6.35 -6.68
CA ASN A 489 17.98 -7.28 -5.58
C ASN A 489 16.95 -8.33 -6.01
N LEU A 490 17.36 -9.60 -6.12
CA LEU A 490 16.46 -10.65 -6.59
C LEU A 490 16.59 -11.91 -5.73
N ALA A 491 15.49 -12.60 -5.53
CA ALA A 491 15.44 -13.83 -4.74
C ALA A 491 14.49 -14.87 -5.36
N ASP A 492 13.45 -14.41 -6.06
CA ASP A 492 12.55 -15.26 -6.81
C ASP A 492 13.10 -15.54 -8.22
N TYR A 493 13.31 -16.82 -8.54
CA TYR A 493 13.80 -17.26 -9.84
C TYR A 493 12.74 -17.12 -10.93
N SER A 494 11.44 -17.07 -10.58
CA SER A 494 10.35 -16.86 -11.53
C SER A 494 10.46 -15.50 -12.25
N LEU A 495 11.01 -14.50 -11.56
CA LEU A 495 11.19 -13.14 -12.06
C LEU A 495 12.49 -12.94 -12.86
N ALA A 496 13.42 -13.90 -12.83
CA ALA A 496 14.76 -13.72 -13.37
C ALA A 496 14.77 -13.34 -14.86
N GLU A 497 13.98 -14.03 -15.69
CA GLU A 497 13.92 -13.76 -17.14
C GLU A 497 13.24 -12.42 -17.47
N GLU A 498 12.22 -12.02 -16.72
CA GLU A 498 11.53 -10.76 -16.93
C GLU A 498 12.43 -9.59 -16.54
N VAL A 499 13.04 -9.66 -15.35
CA VAL A 499 13.90 -8.59 -14.85
C VAL A 499 15.17 -8.47 -15.70
N ALA A 500 15.69 -9.58 -16.24
CA ALA A 500 16.81 -9.53 -17.18
C ALA A 500 16.49 -8.73 -18.46
N LYS A 501 15.22 -8.58 -18.87
CA LYS A 501 14.84 -7.77 -20.03
C LYS A 501 14.83 -6.27 -19.74
N LYS A 502 14.84 -5.87 -18.46
CA LYS A 502 14.86 -4.46 -18.04
C LYS A 502 16.26 -3.85 -18.21
N ASN A 503 16.33 -2.52 -18.16
CA ASN A 503 17.59 -1.78 -18.28
C ASN A 503 18.41 -1.87 -16.98
N VAL A 504 19.02 -3.03 -16.75
CA VAL A 504 19.88 -3.35 -15.58
C VAL A 504 21.17 -4.02 -16.01
N GLU A 505 22.24 -3.74 -15.27
CA GLU A 505 23.58 -4.25 -15.54
C GLU A 505 23.87 -5.60 -14.86
N GLY A 506 22.92 -6.18 -14.10
CA GLY A 506 23.12 -7.45 -13.39
C GLY A 506 22.29 -7.60 -12.11
N ILE A 507 22.56 -8.66 -11.35
CA ILE A 507 22.02 -8.86 -10.00
C ILE A 507 23.12 -8.49 -8.99
N GLY A 508 22.86 -7.50 -8.15
CA GLY A 508 23.81 -6.99 -7.15
C GLY A 508 23.64 -7.69 -5.80
N LEU A 509 22.48 -8.32 -5.60
CA LEU A 509 22.20 -9.16 -4.45
C LEU A 509 21.23 -10.28 -4.84
N LEU A 510 21.76 -11.49 -5.04
CA LEU A 510 20.97 -12.72 -5.08
C LEU A 510 20.94 -13.33 -3.66
N ARG A 511 19.75 -13.35 -3.05
CA ARG A 511 19.55 -13.90 -1.70
C ARG A 511 19.31 -15.41 -1.74
N ALA A 512 20.27 -16.17 -1.23
CA ALA A 512 20.21 -17.63 -1.16
C ALA A 512 19.09 -18.15 -0.24
N GLU A 513 18.69 -17.35 0.74
CA GLU A 513 17.76 -17.69 1.82
C GLU A 513 16.40 -18.20 1.32
N PHE A 514 15.90 -17.64 0.22
CA PHE A 514 14.62 -18.05 -0.36
C PHE A 514 14.71 -19.46 -0.97
N ILE A 515 15.81 -19.76 -1.65
CA ILE A 515 16.08 -21.10 -2.19
C ILE A 515 16.20 -22.11 -1.03
N MET A 516 16.89 -21.72 0.03
CA MET A 516 17.08 -22.54 1.23
C MET A 516 15.76 -22.80 1.98
N ALA A 517 14.91 -21.78 2.10
CA ALA A 517 13.59 -21.89 2.73
C ALA A 517 12.67 -22.82 1.93
N GLU A 518 12.73 -22.78 0.60
CA GLU A 518 11.94 -23.68 -0.27
C GLU A 518 12.42 -25.14 -0.17
N ILE A 519 13.73 -25.38 0.00
CA ILE A 519 14.26 -26.71 0.33
C ILE A 519 13.68 -27.19 1.68
N GLY A 520 13.49 -26.27 2.63
CA GLY A 520 12.67 -26.50 3.84
C GLY A 520 13.28 -27.44 4.89
N VAL A 521 14.53 -27.90 4.69
CA VAL A 521 15.23 -28.83 5.57
C VAL A 521 16.57 -28.23 6.00
N HIS A 522 16.90 -28.38 7.28
CA HIS A 522 18.16 -27.88 7.82
C HIS A 522 19.38 -28.55 7.14
N PRO A 523 20.41 -27.81 6.67
CA PRO A 523 21.55 -28.40 5.96
C PRO A 523 22.31 -29.47 6.74
N LYS A 524 22.46 -29.32 8.07
CA LYS A 524 23.10 -30.36 8.90
C LYS A 524 22.29 -31.66 8.95
N LYS A 525 20.96 -31.58 8.86
CA LYS A 525 20.11 -32.76 8.74
C LYS A 525 20.31 -33.44 7.39
N ILE A 526 20.36 -32.67 6.31
CA ILE A 526 20.67 -33.18 4.96
C ILE A 526 22.00 -33.92 4.94
N ILE A 527 23.02 -33.37 5.62
CA ILE A 527 24.33 -34.02 5.78
C ILE A 527 24.20 -35.33 6.57
N ALA A 528 23.48 -35.32 7.69
CA ALA A 528 23.27 -36.51 8.51
C ALA A 528 22.50 -37.62 7.77
N GLU A 529 21.58 -37.25 6.86
CA GLU A 529 20.82 -38.17 6.01
C GLU A 529 21.57 -38.63 4.74
N GLY A 530 22.79 -38.14 4.50
CA GLY A 530 23.56 -38.51 3.30
C GLY A 530 23.03 -37.92 1.98
N LYS A 531 22.21 -36.86 2.03
CA LYS A 531 21.53 -36.25 0.86
C LYS A 531 22.22 -34.99 0.34
N GLN A 532 23.51 -34.82 0.60
CA GLN A 532 24.27 -33.62 0.21
C GLN A 532 24.22 -33.37 -1.31
N ARG A 533 24.31 -34.43 -2.11
CA ARG A 533 24.32 -34.32 -3.58
C ARG A 533 23.01 -33.75 -4.11
N GLU A 534 21.87 -34.22 -3.62
CA GLU A 534 20.54 -33.72 -4.01
C GLU A 534 20.40 -32.23 -3.68
N PHE A 535 20.87 -31.83 -2.50
CA PHE A 535 20.89 -30.43 -2.08
C PHE A 535 21.77 -29.56 -2.99
N ILE A 536 23.01 -30.00 -3.25
CA ILE A 536 23.95 -29.29 -4.13
C ILE A 536 23.38 -29.15 -5.54
N ASP A 537 22.77 -30.21 -6.06
CA ASP A 537 22.22 -30.25 -7.41
C ASP A 537 21.02 -29.32 -7.56
N ASN A 538 20.10 -29.32 -6.57
CA ASN A 538 18.94 -28.44 -6.52
C ASN A 538 19.35 -26.96 -6.38
N LEU A 539 20.27 -26.66 -5.45
CA LEU A 539 20.77 -25.30 -5.26
C LEU A 539 21.46 -24.77 -6.54
N ALA A 540 22.29 -25.59 -7.19
CA ALA A 540 22.95 -25.23 -8.43
C ALA A 540 21.95 -24.99 -9.58
N GLU A 541 20.92 -25.83 -9.70
CA GLU A 541 19.91 -25.67 -10.75
C GLU A 541 19.17 -24.33 -10.61
N LYS A 542 18.74 -24.00 -9.40
CA LYS A 542 18.02 -22.75 -9.08
C LYS A 542 18.91 -21.51 -9.27
N ILE A 543 20.15 -21.53 -8.77
CA ILE A 543 21.12 -20.45 -9.03
C ILE A 543 21.37 -20.30 -10.54
N GLY A 544 21.46 -21.42 -11.27
CA GLY A 544 21.67 -21.44 -12.71
C GLY A 544 20.57 -20.74 -13.51
N ILE A 545 19.33 -20.68 -13.01
CA ILE A 545 18.23 -19.93 -13.67
C ILE A 545 18.57 -18.45 -13.76
N PHE A 546 18.97 -17.85 -12.63
CA PHE A 546 19.40 -16.45 -12.58
C PHE A 546 20.60 -16.20 -13.50
N CYS A 547 21.62 -17.05 -13.41
CA CYS A 547 22.83 -16.88 -14.21
C CYS A 547 22.56 -16.97 -15.71
N ARG A 548 21.68 -17.89 -16.16
CA ARG A 548 21.26 -17.99 -17.57
C ARG A 548 20.54 -16.73 -18.02
N ALA A 549 19.57 -16.25 -17.24
CA ALA A 549 18.77 -15.08 -17.59
C ALA A 549 19.62 -13.82 -17.74
N PHE A 550 20.62 -13.63 -16.87
CA PHE A 550 21.44 -12.42 -16.87
C PHE A 550 22.68 -12.51 -17.74
N ASN A 551 23.11 -13.70 -18.21
CA ASN A 551 24.35 -13.87 -18.97
C ASN A 551 24.46 -12.91 -20.18
N PRO A 552 25.57 -12.15 -20.36
CA PRO A 552 26.83 -12.19 -19.61
C PRO A 552 26.92 -11.26 -18.38
N ARG A 553 25.83 -10.56 -18.01
CA ARG A 553 25.80 -9.64 -16.86
C ARG A 553 26.03 -10.40 -15.54
N PRO A 554 26.74 -9.78 -14.57
CA PRO A 554 27.07 -10.41 -13.30
C PRO A 554 25.84 -10.77 -12.47
N VAL A 555 25.97 -11.87 -11.73
CA VAL A 555 25.05 -12.28 -10.67
C VAL A 555 25.85 -12.43 -9.38
N VAL A 556 25.69 -11.49 -8.46
CA VAL A 556 26.37 -11.48 -7.16
C VAL A 556 25.55 -12.31 -6.19
N TYR A 557 25.99 -13.56 -5.97
CA TYR A 557 25.37 -14.45 -5.00
C TYR A 557 25.90 -14.18 -3.60
N ARG A 558 25.00 -13.81 -2.68
CA ARG A 558 25.35 -13.72 -1.26
C ARG A 558 25.28 -15.10 -0.65
N ALA A 559 26.37 -15.53 -0.01
CA ALA A 559 26.36 -16.75 0.78
C ALA A 559 25.26 -16.69 1.85
N ASN A 560 24.73 -17.84 2.25
CA ASN A 560 23.58 -17.90 3.14
C ASN A 560 23.85 -17.23 4.49
N ASP A 561 23.01 -16.26 4.85
CA ASP A 561 23.14 -15.45 6.06
C ASP A 561 21.99 -15.66 7.07
N PHE A 562 21.32 -16.82 7.02
CA PHE A 562 20.30 -17.16 8.00
C PHE A 562 20.82 -17.06 9.44
N LYS A 563 20.01 -16.41 10.28
CA LYS A 563 20.11 -16.37 11.74
C LYS A 563 19.73 -17.74 12.32
N THR A 564 20.15 -18.02 13.55
CA THR A 564 19.85 -19.30 14.23
C THR A 564 18.36 -19.58 14.38
N ASN A 565 17.55 -18.55 14.62
CA ASN A 565 16.09 -18.67 14.71
C ASN A 565 15.44 -19.03 13.36
N GLU A 566 15.97 -18.52 12.24
CA GLU A 566 15.49 -18.87 10.90
C GLU A 566 15.84 -20.31 10.55
N TYR A 567 17.08 -20.73 10.80
CA TYR A 567 17.47 -22.14 10.62
C TYR A 567 16.67 -23.09 11.51
N ARG A 568 16.36 -22.69 12.76
CA ARG A 568 15.52 -23.49 13.68
C ARG A 568 14.13 -23.78 13.11
N ASN A 569 13.58 -22.85 12.33
CA ASN A 569 12.26 -23.00 11.73
C ASN A 569 12.24 -23.97 10.53
N LEU A 570 13.40 -24.41 10.03
CA LEU A 570 13.49 -25.46 9.01
C LEU A 570 13.29 -26.84 9.65
N LYS A 571 12.86 -27.82 8.84
CA LYS A 571 12.65 -29.19 9.32
C LYS A 571 13.95 -29.76 9.91
N GLY A 572 13.91 -30.06 11.21
CA GLY A 572 15.03 -30.59 11.99
C GLY A 572 16.10 -29.57 12.37
N GLY A 573 15.84 -28.27 12.23
CA GLY A 573 16.77 -27.22 12.64
C GLY A 573 16.88 -27.05 14.16
N ASP A 574 15.82 -27.36 14.89
CA ASP A 574 15.78 -27.37 16.35
C ASP A 574 16.83 -28.27 17.01
N LEU A 575 17.24 -29.34 16.33
CA LEU A 575 18.32 -30.24 16.78
C LEU A 575 19.72 -29.62 16.71
N TYR A 576 19.92 -28.63 15.85
CA TYR A 576 21.24 -28.10 15.52
C TYR A 576 21.44 -26.63 15.91
N GLU A 577 20.36 -25.90 16.20
CA GLU A 577 20.38 -24.45 16.32
C GLU A 577 20.04 -23.96 17.74
N PRO A 578 21.03 -23.42 18.49
CA PRO A 578 20.84 -22.98 19.87
C PRO A 578 19.98 -21.72 19.97
N LYS A 579 19.14 -21.60 21.00
CA LYS A 579 18.33 -20.38 21.24
C LYS A 579 19.27 -19.25 21.64
N GLU A 580 19.28 -18.19 20.83
CA GLU A 580 20.05 -16.98 21.10
C GLU A 580 19.13 -15.86 21.57
N ALA A 581 19.60 -15.04 22.52
CA ALA A 581 18.88 -13.87 23.00
C ALA A 581 18.74 -12.78 21.92
N SER A 582 19.75 -12.64 21.06
CA SER A 582 19.77 -11.66 19.97
C SER A 582 20.25 -12.28 18.67
N PRO A 583 19.36 -12.95 17.90
CA PRO A 583 19.74 -13.61 16.64
C PRO A 583 20.36 -12.67 15.60
N LEU A 584 20.06 -11.36 15.66
CA LEU A 584 20.67 -10.33 14.80
C LEU A 584 22.20 -10.34 14.89
N LEU A 585 22.74 -10.47 16.10
CA LEU A 585 24.19 -10.41 16.40
C LEU A 585 24.84 -11.80 16.53
N GLY A 586 24.03 -12.85 16.42
CA GLY A 586 24.38 -14.22 16.82
C GLY A 586 25.17 -15.02 15.79
N PHE A 587 25.00 -16.34 15.85
CA PHE A 587 25.76 -17.32 15.08
C PHE A 587 25.34 -17.39 13.60
N ARG A 588 25.82 -16.42 12.79
CA ARG A 588 25.53 -16.24 11.35
C ARG A 588 26.75 -15.76 10.54
N GLY A 589 26.57 -15.68 9.22
CA GLY A 589 27.55 -15.19 8.23
C GLY A 589 28.92 -15.87 8.29
N ALA A 590 29.98 -15.10 8.00
CA ALA A 590 31.36 -15.60 7.91
C ALA A 590 31.80 -16.48 9.07
N TYR A 591 31.49 -16.08 10.30
CA TYR A 591 31.86 -16.83 11.50
C TYR A 591 31.27 -18.26 11.49
N ARG A 592 30.03 -18.44 11.03
CA ARG A 592 29.42 -19.76 10.89
C ARG A 592 30.16 -20.61 9.86
N TYR A 593 30.62 -20.02 8.76
CA TYR A 593 31.34 -20.73 7.71
C TYR A 593 32.69 -21.26 8.20
N ILE A 594 33.35 -20.53 9.10
CA ILE A 594 34.63 -20.89 9.70
C ILE A 594 34.44 -22.02 10.73
N VAL A 595 33.46 -21.87 11.62
CA VAL A 595 33.23 -22.82 12.71
C VAL A 595 32.69 -24.15 12.18
N ASP A 596 31.81 -24.11 11.17
CA ASP A 596 31.28 -25.31 10.54
C ASP A 596 31.26 -25.20 9.02
N GLU A 597 32.40 -25.54 8.42
CA GLU A 597 32.59 -25.47 6.98
C GLU A 597 31.69 -26.44 6.19
N LYS A 598 31.09 -27.46 6.82
CA LYS A 598 30.40 -28.53 6.08
C LYS A 598 29.18 -28.01 5.32
N VAL A 599 28.44 -27.09 5.93
CA VAL A 599 27.27 -26.47 5.29
C VAL A 599 27.71 -25.55 4.15
N PHE A 600 28.69 -24.68 4.41
CA PHE A 600 29.22 -23.75 3.40
C PHE A 600 29.92 -24.47 2.25
N ALA A 601 30.52 -25.64 2.50
CA ALA A 601 31.12 -26.49 1.47
C ALA A 601 30.11 -26.95 0.41
N MET A 602 28.86 -27.25 0.81
CA MET A 602 27.80 -27.60 -0.14
C MET A 602 27.41 -26.41 -1.03
N GLU A 603 27.37 -25.22 -0.45
CA GLU A 603 27.10 -23.97 -1.19
C GLU A 603 28.20 -23.66 -2.21
N ILE A 604 29.48 -23.77 -1.81
CA ILE A 604 30.63 -23.65 -2.72
C ILE A 604 30.57 -24.71 -3.83
N ALA A 605 30.19 -25.95 -3.51
CA ALA A 605 30.05 -27.01 -4.51
C ALA A 605 28.95 -26.70 -5.53
N ALA A 606 27.83 -26.11 -5.10
CA ALA A 606 26.76 -25.66 -5.99
C ALA A 606 27.24 -24.53 -6.92
N ILE A 607 27.94 -23.52 -6.37
CA ILE A 607 28.54 -22.42 -7.16
C ILE A 607 29.52 -22.98 -8.20
N LYS A 608 30.40 -23.92 -7.81
CA LYS A 608 31.31 -24.59 -8.76
C LYS A 608 30.57 -25.34 -9.84
N LYS A 609 29.48 -26.03 -9.50
CA LYS A 609 28.66 -26.74 -10.47
C LYS A 609 28.07 -25.76 -11.50
N VAL A 610 27.51 -24.64 -11.07
CA VAL A 610 26.99 -23.59 -11.97
C VAL A 610 28.09 -23.04 -12.88
N ARG A 611 29.23 -22.68 -12.31
CA ARG A 611 30.32 -22.06 -13.07
C ARG A 611 31.03 -23.02 -14.02
N ASN A 612 31.27 -24.27 -13.60
CA ASN A 612 32.15 -25.21 -14.31
C ASN A 612 31.38 -26.24 -15.12
N LYS A 613 30.28 -26.80 -14.60
CA LYS A 613 29.48 -27.79 -15.33
C LYS A 613 28.41 -27.15 -16.20
N MET A 614 27.83 -26.02 -15.77
CA MET A 614 26.81 -25.30 -16.55
C MET A 614 27.40 -24.15 -17.38
N SER A 615 28.71 -23.92 -17.29
CA SER A 615 29.46 -22.89 -18.04
C SER A 615 28.98 -21.45 -17.82
N LEU A 616 28.31 -21.17 -16.69
CA LEU A 616 27.79 -19.84 -16.35
C LEU A 616 28.82 -19.06 -15.53
N LYS A 617 29.74 -18.38 -16.22
CA LYS A 617 30.88 -17.67 -15.62
C LYS A 617 30.53 -16.31 -15.03
N ASN A 618 29.30 -15.84 -15.15
CA ASN A 618 28.83 -14.57 -14.59
C ASN A 618 28.43 -14.64 -13.10
N LEU A 619 28.51 -15.81 -12.45
CA LEU A 619 28.20 -15.98 -11.02
C LEU A 619 29.38 -15.57 -10.13
N TRP A 620 29.21 -14.53 -9.32
CA TRP A 620 30.18 -14.07 -8.32
C TRP A 620 29.72 -14.44 -6.90
N LEU A 621 30.63 -14.36 -5.93
CA LEU A 621 30.35 -14.70 -4.53
C LEU A 621 30.56 -13.49 -3.63
N MET A 622 29.59 -13.22 -2.76
CA MET A 622 29.66 -12.19 -1.71
C MET A 622 29.54 -12.83 -0.33
N ILE A 623 30.44 -12.48 0.58
CA ILE A 623 30.45 -12.98 1.96
C ILE A 623 29.75 -11.98 2.89
N PRO A 624 28.67 -12.38 3.59
CA PRO A 624 27.97 -11.54 4.58
C PRO A 624 28.56 -11.65 5.98
N PHE A 625 28.20 -10.66 6.81
CA PHE A 625 28.38 -10.57 8.26
C PHE A 625 29.82 -10.89 8.71
N VAL A 626 30.79 -10.28 8.04
CA VAL A 626 32.22 -10.46 8.29
C VAL A 626 32.66 -9.50 9.39
N ARG A 627 33.07 -10.01 10.56
CA ARG A 627 33.35 -9.16 11.73
C ARG A 627 34.76 -8.57 11.71
N THR A 628 35.74 -9.34 11.22
CA THR A 628 37.16 -8.92 11.18
C THR A 628 37.87 -9.31 9.87
N PRO A 629 38.98 -8.65 9.51
CA PRO A 629 39.79 -9.03 8.35
C PRO A 629 40.30 -10.48 8.41
N GLU A 630 40.58 -10.99 9.61
CA GLU A 630 40.99 -12.39 9.82
C GLU A 630 39.88 -13.37 9.47
N GLU A 631 38.63 -13.08 9.85
CA GLU A 631 37.47 -13.88 9.43
C GLU A 631 37.37 -13.92 7.89
N LEU A 632 37.51 -12.76 7.24
CA LEU A 632 37.50 -12.68 5.77
C LEU A 632 38.61 -13.55 5.15
N LEU A 633 39.83 -13.47 5.71
CA LEU A 633 40.98 -14.24 5.24
C LEU A 633 40.75 -15.75 5.39
N GLN A 634 40.16 -16.18 6.50
CA GLN A 634 39.83 -17.59 6.72
C GLN A 634 38.75 -18.07 5.75
N VAL A 635 37.66 -17.32 5.56
CA VAL A 635 36.63 -17.66 4.56
C VAL A 635 37.23 -17.70 3.15
N LYS A 636 38.10 -16.76 2.80
CA LYS A 636 38.81 -16.76 1.50
C LYS A 636 39.67 -18.02 1.31
N LYS A 637 40.36 -18.49 2.36
CA LYS A 637 41.12 -19.76 2.32
C LYS A 637 40.19 -20.96 2.09
N ILE A 638 39.04 -21.01 2.75
CA ILE A 638 38.01 -22.05 2.60
C ILE A 638 37.46 -22.09 1.17
N VAL A 639 37.17 -20.94 0.58
CA VAL A 639 36.68 -20.81 -0.81
C VAL A 639 37.76 -21.25 -1.80
N THR A 640 39.01 -20.83 -1.58
CA THR A 640 40.16 -21.16 -2.45
C THR A 640 40.52 -22.64 -2.39
N SER A 641 40.61 -23.23 -1.19
CA SER A 641 40.94 -24.65 -0.99
C SER A 641 39.90 -25.58 -1.64
N ARG A 642 38.66 -25.10 -1.78
CA ARG A 642 37.58 -25.79 -2.47
C ARG A 642 37.55 -25.52 -3.97
N GLY A 643 38.50 -24.77 -4.53
CA GLY A 643 38.69 -24.61 -5.97
C GLY A 643 37.88 -23.48 -6.61
N LEU A 644 37.54 -22.44 -5.84
CA LEU A 644 37.11 -21.14 -6.36
C LEU A 644 38.16 -20.10 -6.03
N THR A 645 38.94 -19.68 -7.03
CA THR A 645 39.97 -18.65 -6.89
C THR A 645 39.55 -17.40 -7.66
N ARG A 646 39.81 -16.22 -7.08
CA ARG A 646 39.60 -14.94 -7.76
C ARG A 646 40.25 -14.94 -9.14
N SER A 647 39.52 -14.45 -10.13
CA SER A 647 39.98 -14.32 -11.51
C SER A 647 39.16 -13.23 -12.21
N THR A 648 39.51 -12.89 -13.45
CA THR A 648 38.73 -11.95 -14.26
C THR A 648 37.26 -12.35 -14.40
N SER A 649 36.96 -13.66 -14.34
CA SER A 649 35.59 -14.20 -14.44
C SER A 649 34.95 -14.53 -13.10
N PHE A 650 35.68 -14.51 -11.98
CA PHE A 650 35.16 -14.82 -10.66
C PHE A 650 35.60 -13.75 -9.67
N GLN A 651 34.66 -12.90 -9.29
CA GLN A 651 34.89 -11.89 -8.28
C GLN A 651 34.44 -12.38 -6.91
N LEU A 652 35.21 -12.02 -5.89
CA LEU A 652 34.88 -12.22 -4.48
C LEU A 652 34.58 -10.87 -3.84
N TRP A 653 33.37 -10.70 -3.36
CA TRP A 653 32.90 -9.49 -2.71
C TRP A 653 32.68 -9.71 -1.20
N MET A 654 32.61 -8.61 -0.45
CA MET A 654 32.23 -8.60 0.96
C MET A 654 31.04 -7.68 1.17
N MET A 655 30.13 -8.05 2.07
CA MET A 655 29.09 -7.12 2.52
C MET A 655 29.65 -6.19 3.62
N VAL A 656 29.51 -4.89 3.44
CA VAL A 656 29.85 -3.87 4.46
C VAL A 656 28.57 -3.54 5.20
N GLU A 657 28.36 -4.20 6.34
CA GLU A 657 27.09 -4.15 7.07
C GLU A 657 27.25 -4.08 8.59
N ILE A 658 28.49 -4.06 9.07
CA ILE A 658 28.84 -3.92 10.49
C ILE A 658 29.73 -2.67 10.64
N PRO A 659 29.62 -1.90 11.73
CA PRO A 659 30.48 -0.74 11.96
C PRO A 659 31.98 -1.02 11.85
N SER A 660 32.44 -2.23 12.26
CA SER A 660 33.84 -2.63 12.10
C SER A 660 34.29 -2.68 10.64
N ASN A 661 33.40 -3.04 9.70
CA ASN A 661 33.70 -3.02 8.26
C ASN A 661 33.99 -1.62 7.76
N VAL A 662 33.26 -0.61 8.27
CA VAL A 662 33.43 0.79 7.87
C VAL A 662 34.73 1.34 8.45
N ILE A 663 34.99 1.07 9.74
CA ILE A 663 36.14 1.60 10.47
C ILE A 663 37.46 0.99 9.95
N LEU A 664 37.48 -0.32 9.70
CA LEU A 664 38.68 -1.07 9.30
C LEU A 664 38.69 -1.43 7.82
N LEU A 665 37.96 -0.68 6.98
CA LEU A 665 37.72 -1.05 5.59
C LEU A 665 39.01 -1.32 4.81
N GLU A 666 40.03 -0.47 4.97
CA GLU A 666 41.33 -0.63 4.30
C GLU A 666 41.98 -1.99 4.60
N ASP A 667 41.88 -2.49 5.84
CA ASP A 667 42.43 -3.79 6.22
C ASP A 667 41.61 -4.95 5.63
N PHE A 668 40.29 -4.81 5.54
CA PHE A 668 39.45 -5.75 4.80
C PHE A 668 39.82 -5.78 3.30
N LEU A 669 40.09 -4.64 2.69
CA LEU A 669 40.49 -4.55 1.29
C LEU A 669 41.85 -5.22 1.03
N LYS A 670 42.82 -5.07 1.95
CA LYS A 670 44.14 -5.73 1.90
C LYS A 670 44.07 -7.26 1.87
N VAL A 671 43.02 -7.87 2.43
CA VAL A 671 42.78 -9.33 2.32
C VAL A 671 42.64 -9.75 0.86
N GLY A 672 42.29 -8.82 -0.02
CA GLY A 672 42.19 -8.98 -1.46
C GLY A 672 40.83 -9.53 -1.84
N ILE A 673 39.86 -8.62 -1.94
CA ILE A 673 38.53 -8.78 -2.53
C ILE A 673 38.40 -7.86 -3.75
N ASP A 674 37.40 -8.08 -4.60
CA ASP A 674 37.19 -7.33 -5.85
C ASP A 674 36.15 -6.21 -5.71
N GLY A 675 35.34 -6.29 -4.65
CA GLY A 675 34.23 -5.37 -4.44
C GLY A 675 33.62 -5.47 -3.06
N VAL A 676 32.84 -4.45 -2.72
CA VAL A 676 31.99 -4.46 -1.53
C VAL A 676 30.56 -4.12 -1.91
N SER A 677 29.61 -4.64 -1.14
CA SER A 677 28.22 -4.17 -1.17
C SER A 677 27.81 -3.71 0.22
N ILE A 678 27.39 -2.47 0.35
CA ILE A 678 26.90 -1.95 1.62
C ILE A 678 25.53 -2.58 1.90
N GLY A 679 25.41 -3.30 3.01
CA GLY A 679 24.14 -3.81 3.54
C GLY A 679 23.51 -2.76 4.43
N SER A 680 22.79 -1.81 3.83
CA SER A 680 22.34 -0.59 4.52
C SER A 680 21.39 -0.86 5.68
N ASN A 681 20.60 -1.93 5.61
CA ASN A 681 19.70 -2.34 6.70
C ASN A 681 20.46 -2.71 7.97
N ASP A 682 21.34 -3.73 7.90
CA ASP A 682 22.11 -4.19 9.04
C ASP A 682 23.09 -3.10 9.51
N LEU A 683 23.70 -2.35 8.59
CA LEU A 683 24.57 -1.24 8.95
C LEU A 683 23.84 -0.16 9.76
N THR A 684 22.64 0.22 9.33
CA THR A 684 21.80 1.20 10.04
C THR A 684 21.41 0.68 11.41
N MET A 685 20.93 -0.58 11.48
CA MET A 685 20.57 -1.22 12.75
C MET A 685 21.73 -1.20 13.75
N LEU A 686 22.95 -1.53 13.31
CA LEU A 686 24.11 -1.64 14.17
C LEU A 686 24.75 -0.29 14.53
N ILE A 687 24.79 0.68 13.61
CA ILE A 687 25.24 2.04 13.92
C ILE A 687 24.29 2.71 14.91
N MET A 688 22.98 2.49 14.75
CA MET A 688 21.96 3.14 15.57
C MET A 688 21.59 2.37 16.84
N GLY A 689 22.06 1.13 16.99
CA GLY A 689 21.69 0.27 18.10
C GLY A 689 20.20 -0.06 18.12
N THR A 690 19.59 -0.26 16.94
CA THR A 690 18.17 -0.57 16.78
C THR A 690 17.95 -1.91 16.07
N ASP A 691 16.78 -2.49 16.23
CA ASP A 691 16.29 -3.62 15.45
C ASP A 691 14.97 -3.21 14.80
N ARG A 692 14.94 -3.17 13.45
CA ARG A 692 13.74 -2.75 12.71
C ARG A 692 12.57 -3.73 12.85
N ASP A 693 12.84 -4.97 13.23
CA ASP A 693 11.80 -5.97 13.49
C ASP A 693 11.25 -5.84 14.92
N ASN A 694 11.94 -5.07 15.79
CA ASN A 694 11.48 -4.72 17.11
C ASN A 694 10.66 -3.42 17.06
N SER A 695 9.34 -3.56 17.14
CA SER A 695 8.39 -2.43 17.05
C SER A 695 8.62 -1.31 18.07
N GLU A 696 9.32 -1.58 19.18
CA GLU A 696 9.64 -0.59 20.21
C GLU A 696 10.73 0.40 19.76
N VAL A 697 11.68 -0.03 18.91
CA VAL A 697 12.84 0.78 18.48
C VAL A 697 12.90 0.99 16.96
N ALA A 698 12.05 0.31 16.19
CA ALA A 698 12.01 0.39 14.73
C ALA A 698 11.81 1.81 14.19
N SER A 699 11.17 2.71 14.96
CA SER A 699 10.99 4.12 14.59
C SER A 699 12.30 4.92 14.54
N VAL A 700 13.37 4.42 15.17
CA VAL A 700 14.72 5.03 15.15
C VAL A 700 15.49 4.64 13.90
N PHE A 701 15.05 3.60 13.17
CA PHE A 701 15.67 3.18 11.93
C PHE A 701 15.48 4.24 10.84
N ASP A 702 16.55 4.89 10.43
CA ASP A 702 16.59 5.78 9.26
C ASP A 702 17.96 5.68 8.59
N GLU A 703 17.98 5.18 7.35
CA GLU A 703 19.20 5.05 6.54
C GLU A 703 19.80 6.41 6.13
N ARG A 704 19.06 7.51 6.34
CA ARG A 704 19.52 8.88 6.10
C ARG A 704 20.03 9.56 7.37
N ASN A 705 20.09 8.84 8.49
CA ASN A 705 20.67 9.38 9.72
C ASN A 705 22.12 9.86 9.47
N PRO A 706 22.54 11.02 10.02
CA PRO A 706 23.90 11.53 9.80
C PRO A 706 25.03 10.55 10.10
N ALA A 707 24.90 9.69 11.12
CA ALA A 707 25.89 8.68 11.44
C ALA A 707 25.98 7.58 10.36
N VAL A 708 24.83 7.22 9.77
CA VAL A 708 24.76 6.27 8.66
C VAL A 708 25.30 6.91 7.39
N LEU A 709 24.92 8.15 7.07
CA LEU A 709 25.45 8.88 5.90
C LEU A 709 26.97 9.04 5.97
N TRP A 710 27.53 9.31 7.15
CA TRP A 710 28.98 9.33 7.37
C TRP A 710 29.61 7.97 7.03
N ALA A 711 29.01 6.87 7.49
CA ALA A 711 29.51 5.54 7.21
C ALA A 711 29.45 5.20 5.71
N LEU A 712 28.34 5.54 5.04
CA LEU A 712 28.20 5.39 3.58
C LEU A 712 29.28 6.19 2.84
N GLU A 713 29.44 7.47 3.16
CA GLU A 713 30.44 8.34 2.55
C GLU A 713 31.87 7.82 2.75
N LYS A 714 32.21 7.45 3.99
CA LYS A 714 33.54 6.91 4.33
C LYS A 714 33.83 5.64 3.55
N THR A 715 32.89 4.70 3.51
CA THR A 715 33.05 3.44 2.77
C THR A 715 33.23 3.68 1.27
N ILE A 716 32.35 4.50 0.66
CA ILE A 716 32.39 4.75 -0.78
C ILE A 716 33.71 5.44 -1.17
N LYS A 717 34.12 6.47 -0.43
CA LYS A 717 35.36 7.21 -0.72
C LYS A 717 36.61 6.35 -0.56
N THR A 718 36.69 5.53 0.50
CA THR A 718 37.81 4.61 0.70
C THR A 718 37.87 3.55 -0.41
N CYS A 719 36.74 2.98 -0.83
CA CYS A 719 36.72 2.06 -1.97
C CYS A 719 37.17 2.74 -3.27
N HIS A 720 36.74 3.98 -3.52
CA HIS A 720 37.14 4.74 -4.69
C HIS A 720 38.66 5.00 -4.71
N GLN A 721 39.25 5.37 -3.56
CA GLN A 721 40.70 5.58 -3.40
C GLN A 721 41.52 4.32 -3.70
N GLU A 722 41.02 3.16 -3.28
CA GLU A 722 41.67 1.85 -3.48
C GLU A 722 41.32 1.20 -4.83
N GLY A 723 40.52 1.85 -5.68
CA GLY A 723 40.09 1.32 -6.98
C GLY A 723 39.18 0.08 -6.88
N ILE A 724 38.48 -0.08 -5.75
CA ILE A 724 37.57 -1.20 -5.48
C ILE A 724 36.13 -0.79 -5.79
N THR A 725 35.35 -1.69 -6.40
CA THR A 725 33.94 -1.41 -6.68
C THR A 725 33.15 -1.36 -5.37
N CYS A 726 32.35 -0.31 -5.21
CA CYS A 726 31.45 -0.13 -4.07
C CYS A 726 30.00 -0.10 -4.55
N SER A 727 29.22 -1.08 -4.13
CA SER A 727 27.79 -1.18 -4.35
C SER A 727 27.03 -0.89 -3.06
N ILE A 728 25.73 -0.61 -3.16
CA ILE A 728 24.81 -0.64 -2.02
C ILE A 728 23.62 -1.53 -2.36
N CYS A 729 23.12 -2.25 -1.35
CA CYS A 729 21.92 -3.08 -1.44
C CYS A 729 21.06 -2.85 -0.20
N GLY A 730 19.74 -2.92 -0.37
CA GLY A 730 18.79 -2.55 0.69
C GLY A 730 17.54 -1.90 0.11
N GLN A 731 16.59 -1.55 0.97
CA GLN A 731 15.37 -0.85 0.55
C GLN A 731 15.61 0.66 0.38
N GLY A 732 16.52 1.25 1.16
CA GLY A 732 16.79 2.68 1.13
C GLY A 732 16.98 3.29 -0.27
N PRO A 733 17.86 2.76 -1.13
CA PRO A 733 18.03 3.30 -2.49
C PRO A 733 16.81 3.12 -3.42
N SER A 734 15.87 2.24 -3.07
CA SER A 734 14.60 2.07 -3.79
C SER A 734 13.52 3.04 -3.29
N GLU A 735 13.60 3.45 -2.02
CA GLU A 735 12.58 4.25 -1.32
C GLU A 735 12.91 5.75 -1.30
N TYR A 736 14.17 6.12 -1.13
CA TYR A 736 14.64 7.47 -0.84
C TYR A 736 15.47 8.06 -1.99
N PRO A 737 14.87 8.90 -2.86
CA PRO A 737 15.59 9.55 -3.97
C PRO A 737 16.76 10.45 -3.53
N ASP A 738 16.60 11.14 -2.39
CA ASP A 738 17.62 12.00 -1.79
C ASP A 738 18.85 11.21 -1.35
N LEU A 739 18.65 9.99 -0.84
CA LEU A 739 19.76 9.07 -0.55
C LEU A 739 20.49 8.66 -1.84
N VAL A 740 19.76 8.37 -2.92
CA VAL A 740 20.37 8.03 -4.22
C VAL A 740 21.24 9.19 -4.73
N GLU A 741 20.74 10.43 -4.69
CA GLU A 741 21.55 11.60 -5.08
C GLU A 741 22.84 11.71 -4.24
N LYS A 742 22.75 11.50 -2.92
CA LYS A 742 23.93 11.50 -2.03
C LYS A 742 24.95 10.41 -2.38
N LEU A 743 24.49 9.20 -2.67
CA LEU A 743 25.37 8.10 -3.06
C LEU A 743 26.13 8.39 -4.35
N ILE A 744 25.47 9.06 -5.31
CA ILE A 744 26.11 9.54 -6.55
C ILE A 744 27.14 10.65 -6.25
N GLU A 745 26.80 11.61 -5.38
CA GLU A 745 27.76 12.63 -4.91
C GLU A 745 29.01 12.01 -4.25
N PHE A 746 28.84 10.91 -3.52
CA PHE A 746 29.94 10.21 -2.86
C PHE A 746 30.80 9.38 -3.83
N GLY A 747 30.31 9.09 -5.03
CA GLY A 747 31.04 8.34 -6.06
C GLY A 747 30.78 6.84 -6.03
N ILE A 748 29.56 6.41 -5.68
CA ILE A 748 29.21 4.98 -5.68
C ILE A 748 29.29 4.37 -7.08
N THR A 749 29.78 3.13 -7.19
CA THR A 749 29.97 2.46 -8.49
C THR A 749 28.72 1.76 -9.00
N SER A 750 27.88 1.28 -8.08
CA SER A 750 26.61 0.64 -8.43
C SER A 750 25.57 0.73 -7.31
N ILE A 751 24.29 0.69 -7.68
CA ILE A 751 23.17 0.67 -6.75
C ILE A 751 22.27 -0.52 -7.10
N SER A 752 21.97 -1.37 -6.11
CA SER A 752 21.12 -2.54 -6.27
C SER A 752 19.73 -2.29 -5.66
N VAL A 753 18.70 -2.23 -6.51
CA VAL A 753 17.32 -1.86 -6.14
C VAL A 753 16.33 -2.99 -6.35
N ASN A 754 15.10 -2.86 -5.85
CA ASN A 754 14.04 -3.81 -6.17
C ASN A 754 13.60 -3.70 -7.65
N PRO A 755 13.08 -4.79 -8.27
CA PRO A 755 12.72 -4.81 -9.70
C PRO A 755 11.71 -3.75 -10.16
N ASP A 756 10.91 -3.22 -9.25
CA ASP A 756 9.91 -2.18 -9.48
C ASP A 756 10.49 -0.75 -9.46
N ALA A 757 11.66 -0.56 -8.83
CA ALA A 757 12.32 0.74 -8.70
C ALA A 757 13.35 1.03 -9.81
N ILE A 758 13.73 0.05 -10.64
CA ILE A 758 14.80 0.14 -11.66
C ILE A 758 14.76 1.44 -12.48
N GLU A 759 13.64 1.71 -13.16
CA GLU A 759 13.56 2.85 -14.09
C GLU A 759 13.58 4.19 -13.36
N ARG A 760 12.89 4.28 -12.21
CA ARG A 760 12.86 5.50 -11.38
C ARG A 760 14.26 5.82 -10.84
N THR A 761 14.94 4.83 -10.28
CA THR A 761 16.30 5.00 -9.76
C THR A 761 17.26 5.37 -10.89
N ARG A 762 17.10 4.81 -12.09
CA ARG A 762 17.92 5.17 -13.25
C ARG A 762 17.78 6.62 -13.65
N GLU A 763 16.55 7.14 -13.68
CA GLU A 763 16.30 8.55 -13.96
C GLU A 763 16.93 9.46 -12.91
N ILE A 764 16.84 9.10 -11.62
CA ILE A 764 17.46 9.85 -10.53
C ILE A 764 18.99 9.86 -10.68
N ILE A 765 19.61 8.70 -10.95
CA ILE A 765 21.04 8.58 -11.17
C ILE A 765 21.47 9.45 -12.36
N TYR A 766 20.79 9.32 -13.50
CA TYR A 766 21.09 10.10 -14.70
C TYR A 766 21.07 11.61 -14.43
N ASN A 767 20.04 12.09 -13.74
CA ASN A 767 19.91 13.50 -13.38
C ASN A 767 20.98 13.94 -12.37
N ALA A 768 21.30 13.10 -11.37
CA ALA A 768 22.34 13.40 -10.38
C ALA A 768 23.73 13.48 -11.03
N GLU A 769 24.06 12.54 -11.92
CA GLU A 769 25.30 12.54 -12.70
C GLU A 769 25.40 13.79 -13.60
N ALA A 770 24.31 14.14 -14.31
CA ALA A 770 24.26 15.34 -15.13
C ALA A 770 24.49 16.63 -14.32
N LYS A 771 23.92 16.72 -13.11
CA LYS A 771 24.17 17.84 -12.19
C LYS A 771 25.65 17.92 -11.76
N LEU A 772 26.33 16.79 -11.55
CA LEU A 772 27.74 16.76 -11.17
C LEU A 772 28.66 17.16 -12.33
N VAL A 773 28.35 16.74 -13.56
CA VAL A 773 29.10 17.12 -14.76
C VAL A 773 28.98 18.62 -15.03
N ASN A 774 27.78 19.19 -14.88
CA ASN A 774 27.53 20.62 -15.13
C ASN A 774 27.98 21.56 -13.99
N LYS A 775 28.44 21.02 -12.85
CA LYS A 775 28.99 21.80 -11.72
C LYS A 775 30.49 22.05 -11.82
N LYS A 776 31.19 21.33 -12.71
CA LYS A 776 32.58 21.62 -13.09
C LYS A 776 32.59 22.57 -14.28
#